data_AF-A0A6N6P6V4-F1
#
_entry.id   AF-A0A6N6P6V4-F1
#
_cell.length_a   1.000
_cell.length_b   1.000
_cell.length_c   1.000
_cell.angle_alpha   90.00
_cell.angle_beta   90.00
_cell.angle_gamma   90.00
#
_symmetry.space_group_name_H-M   'P 1'
#
loop_
_entity.id
_entity.type
_entity.pdbx_description
1 polymer ?
#
loop_
_entity_poly.entity_id
_entity_poly.type
_entity_poly.pdbx_seq_one_letter_code
_entity_poly.pdbx_strand_id
1 'polypeptide(L)'
;MTQPLCLLLLASGMVYGQVYTPPAGQPAAQPGAPQDTAVRPQQKPAAGPLGQEIPLLDPSAETITIGGVTIPLGDNRLLKARFEKYLSQPPESDAATLEYRKTIAEVLATVSPFHKPSPNLYDAFKLLPRAATYPGDANICSTLAEAVYMAMLAKQDVNSLRKLNDSIEQEKKTIEAKADWDARHEKPAGVAAAAPAAAGKNGGKPAAATDNPGAGTQSLKYADTLRRIVEIEALKKANIVRTEAQTITHKAQYQVNMVQWFMQRRFEHVIMAARFYNQVWKDGDTTLRIDKGSDVAKLFTQSMGVSPTVSSLDALSNEAVHEADKYIEAFNLMLTRGELHSASQRLMEAFAIGEYLGPVATLPLEKKLKILTFYRDSNEIYGALQAHDFTRAKELLTKIKATAKDFPSSKMDGAISGYSLASDLAIEEAKAHVLAHENDKAAEKIRAATEIWPTNPKLEEFRKLITDAAPALTARNDFDRLLSERNFREIFKRQYEFAPAIQGDAKREDAFKQIITNLTQIEAALGKAAEFGKVGQNYAAWEQLAHLRIEFPDDPKLGRELELLAPKVADFTKALDRAHQFESRTPKQTGTALAWFLKAKAIYPRSEMAEAGIKGLLDDIITDDTAANETTGNPFDEPKHAGN
;
A
#
# COMPACT_ATOMS: atom_id res chain seq x y z
N MET A 1 -16.27 28.13 -70.73
CA MET A 1 -16.08 29.57 -70.44
C MET A 1 -15.64 29.71 -69.00
N THR A 2 -14.54 30.43 -68.78
CA THR A 2 -14.04 31.04 -67.53
C THR A 2 -13.68 30.14 -66.33
N GLN A 3 -12.37 29.83 -66.26
CA GLN A 3 -11.43 29.65 -65.14
C GLN A 3 -11.44 30.81 -64.08
N PRO A 4 -10.62 30.82 -62.98
CA PRO A 4 -10.02 29.77 -62.10
C PRO A 4 -9.93 30.21 -60.58
N LEU A 5 -8.96 29.62 -59.84
CA LEU A 5 -8.41 29.85 -58.46
C LEU A 5 -9.04 29.01 -57.31
N CYS A 6 -8.32 28.39 -56.37
CA CYS A 6 -6.88 28.28 -56.10
C CYS A 6 -6.59 27.07 -55.17
N LEU A 7 -5.33 26.64 -55.15
CA LEU A 7 -4.69 25.54 -54.40
C LEU A 7 -5.03 25.41 -52.91
N LEU A 8 -4.96 24.17 -52.39
CA LEU A 8 -4.06 23.80 -51.29
C LEU A 8 -3.79 22.29 -51.24
N LEU A 9 -2.49 21.94 -51.29
CA LEU A 9 -1.91 20.59 -51.16
C LEU A 9 -2.12 20.02 -49.74
N LEU A 10 -2.27 18.69 -49.64
CA LEU A 10 -1.27 17.81 -49.03
C LEU A 10 -1.60 16.33 -49.28
N ALA A 11 -0.55 15.57 -49.56
CA ALA A 11 -0.54 14.35 -50.37
C ALA A 11 -0.87 13.07 -49.58
N SER A 12 -1.61 12.19 -50.24
CA SER A 12 -1.81 10.78 -49.90
C SER A 12 -0.86 9.93 -50.76
N GLY A 13 -0.27 8.88 -50.20
CA GLY A 13 0.51 7.91 -50.95
C GLY A 13 0.38 6.51 -50.35
N MET A 14 -0.50 5.70 -50.93
CA MET A 14 -0.51 4.24 -50.77
C MET A 14 0.71 3.65 -51.48
N VAL A 15 1.29 2.57 -50.92
CA VAL A 15 2.33 1.76 -51.57
C VAL A 15 1.90 0.29 -51.55
N TYR A 16 1.94 -0.34 -52.72
CA TYR A 16 1.96 -1.79 -52.91
C TYR A 16 3.31 -2.21 -53.52
N GLY A 17 3.90 -3.29 -52.98
CA GLY A 17 4.70 -4.28 -53.71
C GLY A 17 6.23 -4.10 -53.76
N GLN A 18 6.99 -4.95 -53.03
CA GLN A 18 7.66 -6.16 -53.59
C GLN A 18 8.75 -6.75 -52.66
N VAL A 19 8.67 -8.09 -52.49
CA VAL A 19 9.73 -9.13 -52.47
C VAL A 19 10.88 -9.05 -51.45
N TYR A 20 10.95 -10.07 -50.58
CA TYR A 20 12.13 -10.40 -49.75
C TYR A 20 12.62 -11.83 -50.06
N THR A 21 13.93 -11.96 -50.31
CA THR A 21 14.68 -13.21 -50.54
C THR A 21 15.28 -13.77 -49.24
N PRO A 22 15.33 -15.10 -49.01
CA PRO A 22 15.89 -15.67 -47.79
C PRO A 22 17.38 -16.06 -47.95
N PRO A 23 18.18 -16.19 -46.86
CA PRO A 23 19.40 -16.98 -46.87
C PRO A 23 19.16 -18.41 -46.34
N ALA A 24 20.01 -19.34 -46.80
CA ALA A 24 19.95 -20.77 -46.56
C ALA A 24 20.77 -21.24 -45.34
N GLY A 25 20.36 -22.37 -44.73
CA GLY A 25 21.16 -23.18 -43.79
C GLY A 25 20.34 -23.99 -42.78
N GLN A 26 20.16 -25.30 -43.05
CA GLN A 26 19.50 -26.35 -42.23
C GLN A 26 20.33 -26.76 -40.98
N PRO A 27 19.82 -27.50 -39.94
CA PRO A 27 18.90 -28.65 -40.06
C PRO A 27 17.80 -28.85 -38.98
N ALA A 28 16.96 -29.85 -39.31
CA ALA A 28 15.71 -30.32 -38.72
C ALA A 28 15.54 -30.34 -37.18
N ALA A 29 14.35 -29.92 -36.73
CA ALA A 29 13.75 -30.28 -35.46
C ALA A 29 12.22 -30.52 -35.63
N GLN A 30 11.70 -31.43 -34.81
CA GLN A 30 10.38 -32.10 -34.83
C GLN A 30 9.13 -31.20 -34.97
N PRO A 31 8.00 -31.74 -35.48
CA PRO A 31 6.77 -30.98 -35.67
C PRO A 31 6.14 -30.56 -34.34
N GLY A 32 6.11 -29.25 -34.09
CA GLY A 32 5.41 -28.61 -32.99
C GLY A 32 3.89 -28.61 -33.18
N ALA A 33 3.18 -28.77 -32.06
CA ALA A 33 1.74 -28.70 -31.92
C ALA A 33 1.14 -27.36 -32.39
N PRO A 34 -0.15 -27.32 -32.79
CA PRO A 34 -0.83 -26.10 -33.24
C PRO A 34 -0.85 -25.03 -32.14
N GLN A 35 -0.53 -23.79 -32.54
CA GLN A 35 -0.54 -22.61 -31.68
C GLN A 35 -1.99 -22.20 -31.35
N ASP A 36 -2.38 -22.44 -30.11
CA ASP A 36 -3.53 -21.79 -29.47
C ASP A 36 -3.23 -20.31 -29.27
N THR A 37 -4.10 -19.43 -29.77
CA THR A 37 -4.18 -18.03 -29.36
C THR A 37 -4.81 -17.94 -27.98
N ALA A 38 -4.10 -18.42 -26.96
CA ALA A 38 -4.39 -18.12 -25.57
C ALA A 38 -3.42 -17.03 -25.12
N VAL A 39 -3.96 -15.86 -24.76
CA VAL A 39 -3.20 -14.82 -24.05
C VAL A 39 -2.66 -15.46 -22.77
N ARG A 40 -1.35 -15.73 -22.74
CA ARG A 40 -0.66 -16.14 -21.50
C ARG A 40 -0.91 -15.06 -20.45
N PRO A 41 -1.37 -15.41 -19.23
CA PRO A 41 -1.39 -14.46 -18.13
C PRO A 41 0.04 -13.93 -17.95
N GLN A 42 0.20 -12.61 -17.94
CA GLN A 42 1.45 -11.98 -17.55
C GLN A 42 1.86 -12.57 -16.19
N GLN A 43 3.10 -13.06 -16.10
CA GLN A 43 3.70 -13.45 -14.83
C GLN A 43 3.58 -12.25 -13.88
N LYS A 44 2.81 -12.43 -12.80
CA LYS A 44 2.73 -11.48 -11.69
C LYS A 44 4.14 -11.25 -11.14
N PRO A 45 4.49 -10.01 -10.74
CA PRO A 45 5.72 -9.75 -9.99
C PRO A 45 5.80 -10.65 -8.75
N ALA A 46 7.02 -11.06 -8.38
CA ALA A 46 7.30 -11.89 -7.22
C ALA A 46 6.64 -11.31 -5.95
N ALA A 47 6.03 -12.21 -5.16
CA ALA A 47 5.32 -11.88 -3.93
C ALA A 47 6.23 -11.19 -2.91
N GLY A 48 5.78 -10.08 -2.33
CA GLY A 48 6.39 -9.50 -1.13
C GLY A 48 6.20 -10.43 0.10
N PRO A 49 7.00 -10.26 1.16
CA PRO A 49 7.07 -11.17 2.32
C PRO A 49 5.78 -11.20 3.18
N LEU A 50 4.79 -10.37 2.86
CA LEU A 50 3.47 -10.31 3.48
C LEU A 50 2.43 -10.96 2.57
N GLY A 51 2.63 -12.25 2.24
CA GLY A 51 1.75 -13.04 1.37
C GLY A 51 0.27 -12.70 1.52
N GLN A 52 -0.46 -12.66 0.40
CA GLN A 52 -1.86 -12.23 0.30
C GLN A 52 -2.83 -13.14 1.09
N GLU A 53 -2.75 -13.22 2.41
CA GLU A 53 -3.54 -14.18 3.18
C GLU A 53 -4.27 -13.51 4.33
N ILE A 54 -5.36 -12.81 4.00
CA ILE A 54 -6.54 -12.87 4.85
C ILE A 54 -7.39 -14.00 4.27
N PRO A 55 -7.65 -15.09 5.02
CA PRO A 55 -8.37 -16.25 4.54
C PRO A 55 -9.87 -15.95 4.43
N LEU A 56 -10.26 -15.01 3.58
CA LEU A 56 -11.67 -14.92 3.19
C LEU A 56 -11.94 -15.71 1.91
N LEU A 57 -10.89 -15.90 1.10
CA LEU A 57 -10.67 -16.86 0.03
C LEU A 57 -9.15 -16.82 -0.18
N ASP A 58 -8.48 -17.96 -0.22
CA ASP A 58 -7.11 -18.01 -0.73
C ASP A 58 -7.10 -17.29 -2.09
N PRO A 59 -6.35 -16.19 -2.29
CA PRO A 59 -6.31 -15.52 -3.59
C PRO A 59 -5.79 -16.41 -4.72
N SER A 60 -5.22 -17.56 -4.36
CA SER A 60 -4.80 -18.66 -5.24
C SER A 60 -5.92 -19.67 -5.52
N ALA A 61 -6.98 -19.71 -4.72
CA ALA A 61 -8.14 -20.55 -4.98
C ALA A 61 -8.99 -19.89 -6.08
N GLU A 62 -8.70 -20.29 -7.31
CA GLU A 62 -9.48 -19.94 -8.51
C GLU A 62 -10.70 -20.85 -8.68
N THR A 63 -11.02 -21.69 -7.68
CA THR A 63 -12.03 -22.75 -7.78
C THR A 63 -12.79 -22.97 -6.47
N ILE A 64 -14.06 -23.35 -6.56
CA ILE A 64 -14.89 -23.87 -5.44
C ILE A 64 -15.21 -25.35 -5.65
N THR A 65 -15.48 -26.12 -4.60
CA THR A 65 -15.87 -27.54 -4.73
C THR A 65 -17.32 -27.75 -4.28
N ILE A 66 -18.19 -28.26 -5.17
CA ILE A 66 -19.60 -28.60 -4.92
C ILE A 66 -19.76 -30.12 -4.99
N GLY A 67 -20.22 -30.80 -3.95
CA GLY A 67 -20.48 -32.25 -4.01
C GLY A 67 -19.27 -33.11 -4.45
N GLY A 68 -18.04 -32.65 -4.21
CA GLY A 68 -16.80 -33.29 -4.67
C GLY A 68 -16.28 -32.83 -6.04
N VAL A 69 -16.95 -31.87 -6.68
CA VAL A 69 -16.67 -31.36 -8.02
C VAL A 69 -16.08 -29.95 -7.97
N THR A 70 -14.92 -29.72 -8.60
CA THR A 70 -14.22 -28.42 -8.57
C THR A 70 -14.65 -27.53 -9.74
N ILE A 71 -15.16 -26.34 -9.45
CA ILE A 71 -15.68 -25.36 -10.43
C ILE A 71 -14.78 -24.12 -10.44
N PRO A 72 -14.22 -23.72 -11.60
CA PRO A 72 -13.44 -22.49 -11.71
C PRO A 72 -14.32 -21.23 -11.57
N LEU A 73 -13.86 -20.29 -10.76
CA LEU A 73 -14.52 -19.03 -10.44
C LEU A 73 -14.16 -17.88 -11.40
N GLY A 74 -13.11 -18.05 -12.23
CA GLY A 74 -12.62 -17.03 -13.16
C GLY A 74 -11.74 -15.96 -12.48
N ASP A 75 -11.82 -14.70 -12.94
CA ASP A 75 -11.05 -13.60 -12.36
C ASP A 75 -11.50 -13.27 -10.93
N ASN A 76 -10.71 -13.72 -9.95
CA ASN A 76 -10.94 -13.50 -8.52
C ASN A 76 -11.11 -12.00 -8.15
N ARG A 77 -10.53 -11.06 -8.90
CA ARG A 77 -10.72 -9.63 -8.67
C ARG A 77 -12.12 -9.17 -9.06
N LEU A 78 -12.62 -9.66 -10.20
CA LEU A 78 -13.97 -9.34 -10.66
C LEU A 78 -15.02 -9.96 -9.72
N LEU A 79 -14.81 -11.19 -9.24
CA LEU A 79 -15.70 -11.82 -8.27
C LEU A 79 -15.78 -11.01 -6.97
N LYS A 80 -14.62 -10.58 -6.42
CA LYS A 80 -14.56 -9.73 -5.22
C LYS A 80 -15.32 -8.41 -5.40
N ALA A 81 -15.13 -7.73 -6.53
CA ALA A 81 -15.83 -6.47 -6.81
C ALA A 81 -17.35 -6.67 -6.93
N ARG A 82 -17.79 -7.76 -7.56
CA ARG A 82 -19.22 -8.11 -7.66
C ARG A 82 -19.81 -8.50 -6.31
N PHE A 83 -19.05 -9.20 -5.47
CA PHE A 83 -19.48 -9.52 -4.11
C PHE A 83 -19.65 -8.25 -3.26
N GLU A 84 -18.68 -7.34 -3.29
CA GLU A 84 -18.80 -6.06 -2.56
C GLU A 84 -20.02 -5.26 -3.05
N LYS A 85 -20.25 -5.22 -4.37
CA LYS A 85 -21.48 -4.65 -4.94
C LYS A 85 -22.71 -5.33 -4.35
N TYR A 86 -22.79 -6.65 -4.38
CA TYR A 86 -23.92 -7.43 -3.85
C TYR A 86 -24.21 -7.14 -2.38
N LEU A 87 -23.17 -6.99 -1.55
CA LEU A 87 -23.33 -6.66 -0.13
C LEU A 87 -23.99 -5.30 0.11
N SER A 88 -23.93 -4.39 -0.87
CA SER A 88 -24.55 -3.06 -0.82
C SER A 88 -25.92 -2.98 -1.51
N GLN A 89 -26.32 -4.01 -2.26
CA GLN A 89 -27.59 -4.01 -2.99
C GLN A 89 -28.78 -4.32 -2.06
N PRO A 90 -29.96 -3.71 -2.27
CA PRO A 90 -31.17 -4.11 -1.55
C PRO A 90 -31.55 -5.57 -1.88
N PRO A 91 -32.30 -6.26 -1.00
CA PRO A 91 -32.84 -7.57 -1.32
C PRO A 91 -33.79 -7.48 -2.53
N GLU A 92 -33.78 -8.51 -3.39
CA GLU A 92 -34.74 -8.65 -4.47
C GLU A 92 -36.11 -9.08 -3.93
N SER A 93 -36.85 -8.16 -3.32
CA SER A 93 -38.11 -8.43 -2.64
C SER A 93 -39.28 -7.57 -3.13
N ASP A 94 -39.15 -6.92 -4.28
CA ASP A 94 -40.27 -6.19 -4.89
C ASP A 94 -41.32 -7.16 -5.45
N ALA A 95 -42.53 -6.65 -5.71
CA ALA A 95 -43.64 -7.48 -6.16
C ALA A 95 -43.34 -8.22 -7.48
N ALA A 96 -42.59 -7.58 -8.38
CA ALA A 96 -42.20 -8.17 -9.66
C ALA A 96 -41.23 -9.35 -9.48
N THR A 97 -40.24 -9.24 -8.59
CA THR A 97 -39.33 -10.36 -8.30
C THR A 97 -40.05 -11.52 -7.63
N LEU A 98 -40.94 -11.22 -6.65
CA LEU A 98 -41.72 -12.26 -5.97
C LEU A 98 -42.62 -13.02 -6.96
N GLU A 99 -43.27 -12.31 -7.88
CA GLU A 99 -44.07 -12.92 -8.95
C GLU A 99 -43.19 -13.79 -9.85
N TYR A 100 -42.06 -13.26 -10.33
CA TYR A 100 -41.12 -14.01 -11.16
C TYR A 100 -40.65 -15.31 -10.48
N ARG A 101 -40.18 -15.25 -9.23
CA ARG A 101 -39.70 -16.43 -8.49
C ARG A 101 -40.82 -17.45 -8.28
N LYS A 102 -42.03 -16.99 -7.99
CA LYS A 102 -43.21 -17.87 -7.91
C LYS A 102 -43.48 -18.55 -9.25
N THR A 103 -43.41 -17.82 -10.37
CA THR A 103 -43.58 -18.39 -11.71
C THR A 103 -42.50 -19.42 -12.03
N ILE A 104 -41.22 -19.15 -11.72
CA ILE A 104 -40.13 -20.12 -11.91
C ILE A 104 -40.36 -21.39 -11.08
N ALA A 105 -40.74 -21.25 -9.81
CA ALA A 105 -41.07 -22.38 -8.95
C ALA A 105 -42.26 -23.20 -9.49
N GLU A 106 -43.29 -22.54 -10.01
CA GLU A 106 -44.44 -23.19 -10.63
C GLU A 106 -44.03 -23.96 -11.90
N VAL A 107 -43.20 -23.37 -12.77
CA VAL A 107 -42.65 -24.05 -13.95
C VAL A 107 -41.88 -25.29 -13.53
N LEU A 108 -40.91 -25.16 -12.61
CA LEU A 108 -40.10 -26.27 -12.10
C LEU A 108 -40.94 -27.40 -11.51
N ALA A 109 -41.98 -27.06 -10.74
CA ALA A 109 -42.91 -28.03 -10.16
C ALA A 109 -43.74 -28.75 -11.24
N THR A 110 -44.14 -28.03 -12.29
CA THR A 110 -45.01 -28.54 -13.36
C THR A 110 -44.26 -29.44 -14.34
N VAL A 111 -43.00 -29.12 -14.66
CA VAL A 111 -42.13 -30.01 -15.46
C VAL A 111 -41.41 -31.09 -14.66
N SER A 112 -41.57 -31.12 -13.33
CA SER A 112 -40.93 -32.10 -12.47
C SER A 112 -41.34 -33.53 -12.87
N PRO A 113 -40.39 -34.50 -12.97
CA PRO A 113 -40.69 -35.91 -13.17
C PRO A 113 -41.68 -36.49 -12.14
N PHE A 114 -41.75 -35.88 -10.95
CA PHE A 114 -42.60 -36.31 -9.84
C PHE A 114 -43.97 -35.61 -9.79
N HIS A 115 -44.29 -34.75 -10.76
CA HIS A 115 -45.60 -34.09 -10.84
C HIS A 115 -46.72 -35.12 -11.12
N LYS A 116 -47.84 -35.01 -10.39
CA LYS A 116 -49.01 -35.90 -10.53
C LYS A 116 -50.13 -35.22 -11.33
N PRO A 117 -50.82 -35.92 -12.26
CA PRO A 117 -50.68 -37.34 -12.61
C PRO A 117 -49.44 -37.66 -13.47
N SER A 118 -48.90 -36.68 -14.19
CA SER A 118 -47.66 -36.78 -14.97
C SER A 118 -47.10 -35.39 -15.23
N PRO A 119 -45.79 -35.22 -15.49
CA PRO A 119 -45.21 -33.93 -15.88
C PRO A 119 -46.00 -33.28 -17.03
N ASN A 120 -46.24 -31.97 -16.94
CA ASN A 120 -47.08 -31.26 -17.90
C ASN A 120 -46.29 -30.17 -18.63
N LEU A 121 -45.79 -30.52 -19.82
CA LEU A 121 -45.04 -29.61 -20.66
C LEU A 121 -45.79 -28.31 -20.99
N TYR A 122 -47.08 -28.42 -21.35
CA TYR A 122 -47.87 -27.31 -21.88
C TYR A 122 -48.15 -26.26 -20.81
N ASP A 123 -48.52 -26.72 -19.62
CA ASP A 123 -48.80 -25.85 -18.48
C ASP A 123 -47.54 -25.19 -17.92
N ALA A 124 -46.38 -25.79 -18.11
CA ALA A 124 -45.13 -25.14 -17.79
C ALA A 124 -44.70 -24.15 -18.88
N PHE A 125 -44.89 -24.52 -20.16
CA PHE A 125 -44.52 -23.69 -21.31
C PHE A 125 -45.26 -22.35 -21.32
N LYS A 126 -46.57 -22.36 -21.03
CA LYS A 126 -47.41 -21.14 -20.99
C LYS A 126 -46.90 -20.08 -20.00
N LEU A 127 -46.15 -20.48 -18.98
CA LEU A 127 -45.64 -19.58 -17.95
C LEU A 127 -44.30 -18.91 -18.33
N LEU A 128 -43.56 -19.46 -19.31
CA LEU A 128 -42.25 -18.93 -19.71
C LEU A 128 -42.30 -17.48 -20.25
N PRO A 129 -43.26 -17.10 -21.12
CA PRO A 129 -43.34 -15.72 -21.60
C PRO A 129 -43.59 -14.72 -20.48
N ARG A 130 -44.41 -15.10 -19.49
CA ARG A 130 -44.66 -14.29 -18.30
C ARG A 130 -43.39 -14.09 -17.47
N ALA A 131 -42.64 -15.16 -17.22
CA ALA A 131 -41.36 -15.07 -16.50
C ALA A 131 -40.34 -14.17 -17.22
N ALA A 132 -40.29 -14.24 -18.55
CA ALA A 132 -39.37 -13.46 -19.38
C ALA A 132 -39.60 -11.94 -19.35
N THR A 133 -40.72 -11.48 -18.81
CA THR A 133 -41.02 -10.04 -18.65
C THR A 133 -40.24 -9.41 -17.51
N TYR A 134 -39.75 -10.22 -16.58
CA TYR A 134 -38.92 -9.74 -15.47
C TYR A 134 -37.51 -9.43 -15.99
N PRO A 135 -37.01 -8.19 -15.85
CA PRO A 135 -35.69 -7.83 -16.38
C PRO A 135 -34.54 -8.70 -15.84
N GLY A 136 -34.65 -9.19 -14.59
CA GLY A 136 -33.64 -10.07 -14.00
C GLY A 136 -33.58 -11.47 -14.61
N ASP A 137 -34.60 -11.90 -15.37
CA ASP A 137 -34.57 -13.13 -16.16
C ASP A 137 -33.54 -13.06 -17.29
N ALA A 138 -33.18 -11.86 -17.76
CA ALA A 138 -32.29 -11.63 -18.89
C ALA A 138 -32.74 -12.34 -20.19
N ASN A 139 -34.05 -12.48 -20.39
CA ASN A 139 -34.70 -13.16 -21.54
C ASN A 139 -34.37 -14.65 -21.67
N ILE A 140 -33.93 -15.30 -20.61
CA ILE A 140 -33.62 -16.72 -20.60
C ILE A 140 -34.90 -17.55 -20.80
N CYS A 141 -35.99 -17.21 -20.11
CA CYS A 141 -37.26 -17.91 -20.27
C CYS A 141 -37.85 -17.76 -21.69
N SER A 142 -37.64 -16.62 -22.35
CA SER A 142 -38.03 -16.42 -23.76
C SER A 142 -37.21 -17.32 -24.69
N THR A 143 -35.89 -17.35 -24.48
CA THR A 143 -34.97 -18.19 -25.26
C THR A 143 -35.27 -19.68 -25.05
N LEU A 144 -35.64 -20.07 -23.82
CA LEU A 144 -36.07 -21.43 -23.51
C LEU A 144 -37.40 -21.77 -24.21
N ALA A 145 -38.38 -20.86 -24.20
CA ALA A 145 -39.65 -21.08 -24.89
C ALA A 145 -39.44 -21.27 -26.40
N GLU A 146 -38.60 -20.45 -27.04
CA GLU A 146 -38.22 -20.64 -28.44
C GLU A 146 -37.55 -22.01 -28.66
N ALA A 147 -36.57 -22.38 -27.83
CA ALA A 147 -35.86 -23.65 -27.97
C ALA A 147 -36.80 -24.87 -27.82
N VAL A 148 -37.76 -24.82 -26.88
CA VAL A 148 -38.78 -25.86 -26.71
C VAL A 148 -39.70 -25.93 -27.92
N TYR A 149 -40.17 -24.78 -28.42
CA TYR A 149 -41.02 -24.72 -29.60
C TYR A 149 -40.34 -25.34 -30.82
N MET A 150 -39.09 -24.95 -31.09
CA MET A 150 -38.30 -25.45 -32.21
C MET A 150 -37.96 -26.94 -32.06
N ALA A 151 -37.74 -27.43 -30.84
CA ALA A 151 -37.52 -28.84 -30.58
C ALA A 151 -38.77 -29.69 -30.87
N MET A 152 -39.95 -29.22 -30.47
CA MET A 152 -41.23 -29.89 -30.76
C MET A 152 -41.57 -29.85 -32.26
N LEU A 153 -41.21 -28.76 -32.91
CA LEU A 153 -41.31 -28.60 -34.36
C LEU A 153 -40.45 -29.65 -35.08
N ALA A 154 -39.20 -29.81 -34.65
CA ALA A 154 -38.25 -30.76 -35.21
C ALA A 154 -38.66 -32.22 -35.00
N LYS A 155 -39.36 -32.55 -33.90
CA LYS A 155 -39.91 -33.89 -33.62
C LYS A 155 -41.12 -34.28 -34.46
N GLN A 156 -41.63 -33.39 -35.31
CA GLN A 156 -42.85 -33.61 -36.10
C GLN A 156 -44.09 -33.96 -35.27
N ASP A 157 -44.14 -33.55 -34.00
CA ASP A 157 -45.27 -33.82 -33.14
C ASP A 157 -46.38 -32.78 -33.36
N VAL A 158 -47.16 -32.96 -34.43
CA VAL A 158 -48.22 -32.04 -34.85
C VAL A 158 -49.28 -31.84 -33.77
N ASN A 159 -49.59 -32.89 -33.01
CA ASN A 159 -50.57 -32.82 -31.92
C ASN A 159 -50.04 -32.01 -30.74
N SER A 160 -48.78 -32.21 -30.36
CA SER A 160 -48.15 -31.40 -29.32
C SER A 160 -47.98 -29.94 -29.76
N LEU A 161 -47.61 -29.69 -31.02
CA LEU A 161 -47.54 -28.32 -31.57
C LEU A 161 -48.89 -27.61 -31.56
N ARG A 162 -49.98 -28.32 -31.89
CA ARG A 162 -51.34 -27.77 -31.78
C ARG A 162 -51.63 -27.36 -30.34
N LYS A 163 -51.35 -28.23 -29.37
CA LYS A 163 -51.51 -27.94 -27.94
C LYS A 163 -50.64 -26.78 -27.45
N LEU A 164 -49.41 -26.62 -27.95
CA LEU A 164 -48.57 -25.45 -27.64
C LEU A 164 -49.19 -24.17 -28.21
N ASN A 165 -49.64 -24.21 -29.46
CA ASN A 165 -50.29 -23.04 -30.05
C ASN A 165 -51.57 -22.68 -29.29
N ASP A 166 -52.35 -23.68 -28.87
CA ASP A 166 -53.55 -23.47 -28.06
C ASP A 166 -53.19 -22.89 -26.68
N SER A 167 -52.07 -23.31 -26.06
CA SER A 167 -51.64 -22.78 -24.76
C SER A 167 -51.10 -21.34 -24.86
N ILE A 168 -50.38 -21.01 -25.94
CA ILE A 168 -49.94 -19.63 -26.27
C ILE A 168 -51.15 -18.72 -26.41
N GLU A 169 -52.17 -19.15 -27.16
CA GLU A 169 -53.40 -18.38 -27.39
C GLU A 169 -54.23 -18.23 -26.09
N GLN A 170 -54.26 -19.25 -25.24
CA GLN A 170 -54.89 -19.17 -23.92
C GLN A 170 -54.18 -18.20 -22.99
N GLU A 171 -52.84 -18.23 -22.94
CA GLU A 171 -52.05 -17.32 -22.13
C GLU A 171 -52.24 -15.87 -22.60
N LYS A 172 -52.21 -15.64 -23.92
CA LYS A 172 -52.52 -14.35 -24.53
C LYS A 172 -53.87 -13.80 -24.07
N LYS A 173 -54.93 -14.60 -24.18
CA LYS A 173 -56.28 -14.22 -23.72
C LYS A 173 -56.33 -13.96 -22.23
N THR A 174 -55.59 -14.72 -21.43
CA THR A 174 -55.52 -14.55 -19.97
C THR A 174 -54.85 -13.22 -19.63
N ILE A 175 -53.77 -12.86 -20.32
CA ILE A 175 -53.06 -11.59 -20.15
C ILE A 175 -53.93 -10.42 -20.61
N GLU A 176 -54.58 -10.52 -21.78
CA GLU A 176 -55.53 -9.52 -22.28
C GLU A 176 -56.69 -9.32 -21.31
N ALA A 177 -57.30 -10.40 -20.81
CA ALA A 177 -58.40 -10.32 -19.84
C ALA A 177 -57.96 -9.70 -18.50
N LYS A 178 -56.76 -10.03 -18.03
CA LYS A 178 -56.18 -9.43 -16.82
C LYS A 178 -55.92 -7.93 -17.02
N ALA A 179 -55.33 -7.55 -18.14
CA ALA A 179 -55.06 -6.15 -18.47
C ALA A 179 -56.36 -5.33 -18.61
N ASP A 180 -57.38 -5.90 -19.24
CA ASP A 180 -58.71 -5.29 -19.33
C ASP A 180 -59.37 -5.15 -17.95
N TRP A 181 -59.18 -6.14 -17.07
CA TRP A 181 -59.67 -6.07 -15.70
C TRP A 181 -58.94 -4.99 -14.90
N ASP A 182 -57.61 -4.96 -14.94
CA ASP A 182 -56.78 -3.96 -14.27
C ASP A 182 -57.12 -2.55 -14.77
N ALA A 183 -57.26 -2.34 -16.09
CA ALA A 183 -57.65 -1.06 -16.68
C ALA A 183 -59.03 -0.55 -16.21
N ARG A 184 -59.96 -1.46 -15.90
CA ARG A 184 -61.31 -1.16 -15.41
C ARG A 184 -61.38 -0.93 -13.89
N HIS A 185 -60.39 -1.41 -13.13
CA HIS A 185 -60.41 -1.41 -11.66
C HIS A 185 -59.29 -0.57 -11.02
N GLU A 186 -58.29 -0.14 -11.79
CA GLU A 186 -57.32 0.87 -11.34
C GLU A 186 -58.01 2.23 -11.20
N LYS A 187 -58.21 2.67 -9.95
CA LYS A 187 -58.48 4.08 -9.68
C LYS A 187 -57.17 4.86 -9.84
N PRO A 188 -57.15 5.99 -10.57
CA PRO A 188 -55.93 6.75 -10.76
C PRO A 188 -55.39 7.20 -9.40
N ALA A 189 -54.18 6.75 -9.07
CA ALA A 189 -53.44 7.25 -7.93
C ALA A 189 -52.97 8.68 -8.25
N GLY A 190 -53.66 9.66 -7.67
CA GLY A 190 -53.13 11.00 -7.41
C GLY A 190 -52.69 11.81 -8.63
N VAL A 191 -53.65 12.37 -9.38
CA VAL A 191 -53.42 13.70 -9.95
C VAL A 191 -53.79 14.69 -8.85
N ALA A 192 -52.78 15.36 -8.30
CA ALA A 192 -52.95 16.46 -7.36
C ALA A 192 -54.03 17.42 -7.89
N ALA A 193 -54.97 17.77 -7.02
CA ALA A 193 -56.03 18.72 -7.28
C ALA A 193 -55.46 20.02 -7.88
N ALA A 194 -55.65 20.21 -9.18
CA ALA A 194 -55.51 21.53 -9.78
C ALA A 194 -56.78 22.32 -9.46
N ALA A 195 -56.60 23.48 -8.82
CA ALA A 195 -57.63 24.41 -8.39
C ALA A 195 -58.60 24.83 -9.52
N PRO A 196 -59.85 25.22 -9.19
CA PRO A 196 -60.82 25.63 -10.19
C PRO A 196 -60.44 27.01 -10.74
N ALA A 197 -60.04 27.08 -12.02
CA ALA A 197 -59.96 28.33 -12.75
C ALA A 197 -61.31 28.65 -13.39
N ALA A 198 -61.71 29.91 -13.26
CA ALA A 198 -63.04 30.44 -13.49
C ALA A 198 -63.50 30.45 -14.97
N ALA A 199 -64.80 30.20 -15.11
CA ALA A 199 -65.79 30.82 -16.01
C ALA A 199 -65.40 31.14 -17.48
N GLY A 200 -65.94 30.33 -18.40
CA GLY A 200 -66.24 30.70 -19.78
C GLY A 200 -67.53 30.00 -20.24
N LYS A 201 -68.60 30.77 -20.41
CA LYS A 201 -69.93 30.33 -20.87
C LYS A 201 -69.88 29.88 -22.34
N ASN A 202 -70.28 28.64 -22.63
CA ASN A 202 -71.23 28.34 -23.71
C ASN A 202 -71.80 26.93 -23.55
N GLY A 203 -73.12 26.81 -23.76
CA GLY A 203 -73.91 25.65 -23.37
C GLY A 203 -73.98 24.52 -24.40
N GLY A 204 -74.32 23.33 -23.89
CA GLY A 204 -75.10 22.33 -24.63
C GLY A 204 -74.40 21.03 -25.01
N LYS A 205 -74.20 20.12 -24.04
CA LYS A 205 -74.62 18.69 -24.01
C LYS A 205 -73.90 17.96 -22.87
N PRO A 206 -74.54 17.05 -22.12
CA PRO A 206 -73.84 16.27 -21.10
C PRO A 206 -72.87 15.32 -21.82
N ALA A 207 -71.57 15.56 -21.64
CA ALA A 207 -70.54 14.61 -22.02
C ALA A 207 -70.71 13.37 -21.14
N ALA A 208 -70.90 12.20 -21.77
CA ALA A 208 -70.74 10.93 -21.10
C ALA A 208 -69.36 10.92 -20.42
N ALA A 209 -69.30 10.35 -19.23
CA ALA A 209 -68.07 10.16 -18.48
C ALA A 209 -66.99 9.63 -19.43
N THR A 210 -65.97 10.45 -19.69
CA THR A 210 -64.75 9.98 -20.33
C THR A 210 -64.07 9.10 -19.30
N ASP A 211 -64.28 7.79 -19.45
CA ASP A 211 -63.40 6.77 -18.91
C ASP A 211 -61.99 7.11 -19.39
N ASN A 212 -61.20 7.77 -18.53
CA ASN A 212 -59.76 7.82 -18.70
C ASN A 212 -59.27 6.39 -18.47
N PRO A 213 -58.79 5.67 -19.49
CA PRO A 213 -58.34 4.30 -19.30
C PRO A 213 -57.14 4.33 -18.34
N GLY A 214 -57.32 3.71 -17.17
CA GLY A 214 -56.23 3.33 -16.28
C GLY A 214 -55.22 2.48 -17.06
N ALA A 215 -53.98 2.46 -16.59
CA ALA A 215 -52.80 2.00 -17.33
C ALA A 215 -52.75 0.47 -17.58
N GLY A 216 -53.87 -0.24 -17.62
CA GLY A 216 -53.93 -1.70 -17.72
C GLY A 216 -53.49 -2.26 -19.08
N THR A 217 -53.94 -1.68 -20.20
CA THR A 217 -53.55 -2.13 -21.56
C THR A 217 -52.38 -1.37 -22.17
N GLN A 218 -51.91 -0.31 -21.51
CA GLN A 218 -50.76 0.51 -21.92
C GLN A 218 -49.55 0.32 -20.99
N SER A 219 -49.62 -0.59 -20.00
CA SER A 219 -48.46 -0.89 -19.17
C SER A 219 -47.37 -1.52 -20.04
N LEU A 220 -46.14 -1.00 -19.92
CA LEU A 220 -44.96 -1.54 -20.61
C LEU A 220 -44.81 -3.05 -20.39
N LYS A 221 -45.14 -3.55 -19.19
CA LYS A 221 -45.11 -4.98 -18.84
C LYS A 221 -46.10 -5.81 -19.66
N TYR A 222 -47.32 -5.31 -19.86
CA TYR A 222 -48.32 -5.97 -20.69
C TYR A 222 -47.88 -6.04 -22.16
N ALA A 223 -47.44 -4.90 -22.71
CA ALA A 223 -46.97 -4.81 -24.08
C ALA A 223 -45.75 -5.73 -24.33
N ASP A 224 -44.83 -5.82 -23.36
CA ASP A 224 -43.70 -6.73 -23.44
C ASP A 224 -44.12 -8.20 -23.37
N THR A 225 -45.05 -8.58 -22.48
CA THR A 225 -45.54 -9.98 -22.43
C THR A 225 -46.19 -10.39 -23.74
N LEU A 226 -47.07 -9.54 -24.29
CA LEU A 226 -47.70 -9.78 -25.58
C LEU A 226 -46.69 -9.84 -26.72
N ARG A 227 -45.69 -8.95 -26.73
CA ARG A 227 -44.61 -9.00 -27.71
C ARG A 227 -43.85 -10.32 -27.65
N ARG A 228 -43.52 -10.83 -26.46
CA ARG A 228 -42.85 -12.14 -26.30
C ARG A 228 -43.71 -13.29 -26.81
N ILE A 229 -45.02 -13.26 -26.55
CA ILE A 229 -45.96 -14.24 -27.09
C ILE A 229 -46.00 -14.18 -28.62
N VAL A 230 -46.07 -12.98 -29.20
CA VAL A 230 -46.06 -12.77 -30.65
C VAL A 230 -44.74 -13.22 -31.29
N GLU A 231 -43.60 -13.01 -30.64
CA GLU A 231 -42.30 -13.52 -31.08
C GLU A 231 -42.31 -15.05 -31.20
N ILE A 232 -42.89 -15.76 -30.23
CA ILE A 232 -43.07 -17.22 -30.28
C ILE A 232 -44.07 -17.61 -31.38
N GLU A 233 -45.18 -16.88 -31.54
CA GLU A 233 -46.14 -17.10 -32.62
C GLU A 233 -45.56 -16.87 -34.02
N ALA A 234 -44.57 -15.97 -34.17
CA ALA A 234 -43.91 -15.73 -35.45
C ALA A 234 -43.10 -16.96 -35.91
N LEU A 235 -42.49 -17.70 -34.98
CA LEU A 235 -41.77 -18.95 -35.26
C LEU A 235 -42.67 -20.02 -35.91
N LYS A 236 -43.98 -19.98 -35.64
CA LYS A 236 -45.00 -20.83 -36.28
C LYS A 236 -45.07 -20.63 -37.79
N LYS A 237 -44.92 -19.38 -38.27
CA LYS A 237 -45.13 -19.01 -39.68
C LYS A 237 -43.88 -19.25 -40.55
N ALA A 238 -42.70 -19.27 -39.95
CA ALA A 238 -41.43 -19.32 -40.68
C ALA A 238 -41.01 -20.73 -41.16
N ASN A 239 -41.73 -21.80 -40.82
CA ASN A 239 -41.23 -23.18 -40.96
C ASN A 239 -42.13 -24.10 -41.80
N ILE A 240 -41.97 -24.06 -43.13
CA ILE A 240 -42.73 -24.93 -44.06
C ILE A 240 -41.87 -26.00 -44.76
N VAL A 241 -40.53 -26.01 -44.65
CA VAL A 241 -39.71 -27.10 -45.21
C VAL A 241 -38.71 -27.63 -44.17
N ARG A 242 -38.88 -28.90 -43.79
CA ARG A 242 -38.12 -29.59 -42.73
C ARG A 242 -37.12 -30.61 -43.28
N THR A 243 -35.89 -30.63 -42.77
CA THR A 243 -34.86 -31.66 -43.05
C THR A 243 -34.31 -32.28 -41.76
N GLU A 244 -33.77 -33.51 -41.83
CA GLU A 244 -33.07 -34.15 -40.69
C GLU A 244 -31.91 -33.29 -40.15
N ALA A 245 -31.27 -32.52 -41.04
CA ALA A 245 -30.21 -31.57 -40.68
C ALA A 245 -30.71 -30.44 -39.74
N GLN A 246 -31.94 -29.95 -39.93
CA GLN A 246 -32.53 -28.95 -39.03
C GLN A 246 -32.84 -29.53 -37.64
N THR A 247 -33.31 -30.78 -37.57
CA THR A 247 -33.53 -31.47 -36.28
C THR A 247 -32.24 -31.62 -35.48
N ILE A 248 -31.15 -32.03 -36.14
CA ILE A 248 -29.80 -32.10 -35.57
C ILE A 248 -29.34 -30.73 -35.07
N THR A 249 -29.60 -29.67 -35.83
CA THR A 249 -29.20 -28.28 -35.51
C THR A 249 -29.96 -27.74 -34.29
N HIS A 250 -31.29 -27.86 -34.25
CA HIS A 250 -32.09 -27.38 -33.12
C HIS A 250 -31.79 -28.13 -31.83
N LYS A 251 -31.56 -29.44 -31.91
CA LYS A 251 -31.12 -30.25 -30.75
C LYS A 251 -29.77 -29.78 -30.22
N ALA A 252 -28.81 -29.50 -31.11
CA ALA A 252 -27.50 -28.97 -30.72
C ALA A 252 -27.61 -27.57 -30.11
N GLN A 253 -28.36 -26.66 -30.72
CA GLN A 253 -28.57 -25.30 -30.20
C GLN A 253 -29.22 -25.32 -28.81
N TYR A 254 -30.17 -26.22 -28.57
CA TYR A 254 -30.79 -26.39 -27.25
C TYR A 254 -29.73 -26.78 -26.20
N GLN A 255 -28.89 -27.77 -26.51
CA GLN A 255 -27.81 -28.21 -25.61
C GLN A 255 -26.78 -27.10 -25.36
N VAL A 256 -26.45 -26.30 -26.37
CA VAL A 256 -25.56 -25.13 -26.22
C VAL A 256 -26.15 -24.11 -25.24
N ASN A 257 -27.45 -23.79 -25.37
CA ASN A 257 -28.12 -22.88 -24.44
C ASN A 257 -28.05 -23.40 -22.99
N MET A 258 -28.26 -24.71 -22.78
CA MET A 258 -28.17 -25.32 -21.45
C MET A 258 -26.76 -25.17 -20.83
N VAL A 259 -25.72 -25.45 -21.61
CA VAL A 259 -24.32 -25.27 -21.17
C VAL A 259 -24.04 -23.81 -20.87
N GLN A 260 -24.50 -22.90 -21.71
CA GLN A 260 -24.32 -21.47 -21.50
C GLN A 260 -24.98 -20.99 -20.20
N TRP A 261 -26.21 -21.38 -19.92
CA TRP A 261 -26.91 -21.03 -18.69
C TRP A 261 -26.24 -21.65 -17.45
N PHE A 262 -25.72 -22.87 -17.57
CA PHE A 262 -24.93 -23.49 -16.51
C PHE A 262 -23.69 -22.66 -16.17
N MET A 263 -22.91 -22.26 -17.19
CA MET A 263 -21.73 -21.39 -17.02
C MET A 263 -22.09 -20.01 -16.46
N GLN A 264 -23.30 -19.51 -16.75
CA GLN A 264 -23.83 -18.27 -16.20
C GLN A 264 -24.43 -18.42 -14.79
N ARG A 265 -24.35 -19.62 -14.19
CA ARG A 265 -24.90 -19.95 -12.86
C ARG A 265 -26.42 -19.75 -12.77
N ARG A 266 -27.12 -19.99 -13.90
CA ARG A 266 -28.59 -19.92 -14.04
C ARG A 266 -29.19 -21.31 -13.85
N PHE A 267 -28.93 -21.92 -12.70
CA PHE A 267 -29.20 -23.35 -12.47
C PHE A 267 -30.68 -23.71 -12.54
N GLU A 268 -31.59 -22.86 -12.03
CA GLU A 268 -33.04 -23.07 -12.16
C GLU A 268 -33.46 -23.18 -13.64
N HIS A 269 -32.91 -22.34 -14.52
CA HIS A 269 -33.16 -22.41 -15.95
C HIS A 269 -32.58 -23.66 -16.60
N VAL A 270 -31.40 -24.12 -16.17
CA VAL A 270 -30.82 -25.40 -16.63
C VAL A 270 -31.72 -26.58 -16.25
N ILE A 271 -32.23 -26.60 -15.02
CA ILE A 271 -33.15 -27.64 -14.54
C ILE A 271 -34.44 -27.64 -15.36
N MET A 272 -35.06 -26.46 -15.55
CA MET A 272 -36.24 -26.33 -16.42
C MET A 272 -35.93 -26.85 -17.83
N ALA A 273 -34.81 -26.41 -18.41
CA ALA A 273 -34.41 -26.76 -19.76
C ALA A 273 -34.16 -28.26 -19.94
N ALA A 274 -33.48 -28.90 -18.99
CA ALA A 274 -33.24 -30.34 -18.99
C ALA A 274 -34.54 -31.14 -18.92
N ARG A 275 -35.47 -30.73 -18.06
CA ARG A 275 -36.78 -31.38 -17.91
C ARG A 275 -37.64 -31.22 -19.17
N PHE A 276 -37.70 -30.02 -19.76
CA PHE A 276 -38.36 -29.81 -21.05
C PHE A 276 -37.71 -30.65 -22.16
N TYR A 277 -36.37 -30.65 -22.23
CA TYR A 277 -35.61 -31.40 -23.22
C TYR A 277 -35.95 -32.90 -23.16
N ASN A 278 -35.95 -33.49 -21.96
CA ASN A 278 -36.26 -34.90 -21.77
C ASN A 278 -37.71 -35.25 -22.17
N GLN A 279 -38.66 -34.34 -21.94
CA GLN A 279 -40.05 -34.52 -22.36
C GLN A 279 -40.24 -34.43 -23.89
N VAL A 280 -39.49 -33.57 -24.57
CA VAL A 280 -39.55 -33.41 -26.04
C VAL A 280 -38.82 -34.56 -26.75
N TRP A 281 -37.59 -34.86 -26.33
CA TRP A 281 -36.74 -35.80 -27.06
C TRP A 281 -36.93 -37.27 -26.69
N LYS A 282 -37.41 -37.55 -25.46
CA LYS A 282 -37.71 -38.89 -24.89
C LYS A 282 -36.58 -39.92 -24.99
N ASP A 283 -35.36 -39.47 -25.24
CA ASP A 283 -34.17 -40.28 -25.50
C ASP A 283 -33.28 -40.48 -24.26
N GLY A 284 -33.68 -39.93 -23.10
CA GLY A 284 -33.01 -40.18 -21.82
C GLY A 284 -31.66 -39.45 -21.72
N ASP A 285 -30.65 -40.13 -21.16
CA ASP A 285 -29.32 -39.58 -20.87
C ASP A 285 -28.53 -39.23 -22.15
N THR A 286 -28.84 -38.07 -22.72
CA THR A 286 -28.24 -37.65 -23.99
C THR A 286 -26.89 -37.00 -23.76
N THR A 287 -25.83 -37.55 -24.37
CA THR A 287 -24.52 -36.90 -24.44
C THR A 287 -24.63 -35.53 -25.11
N LEU A 288 -24.06 -34.52 -24.48
CA LEU A 288 -23.98 -33.17 -25.02
C LEU A 288 -23.04 -33.17 -26.22
N ARG A 289 -23.46 -32.49 -27.29
CA ARG A 289 -22.64 -32.29 -28.48
C ARG A 289 -21.60 -31.22 -28.23
N ILE A 290 -20.50 -31.64 -27.60
CA ILE A 290 -19.38 -30.78 -27.25
C ILE A 290 -18.15 -31.28 -28.00
N ASP A 291 -17.40 -30.37 -28.60
CA ASP A 291 -16.16 -30.71 -29.29
C ASP A 291 -15.15 -31.33 -28.33
N LYS A 292 -14.57 -32.45 -28.74
CA LYS A 292 -13.53 -33.15 -27.97
C LYS A 292 -12.36 -32.20 -27.73
N GLY A 293 -11.97 -32.01 -26.47
CA GLY A 293 -10.87 -31.13 -26.09
C GLY A 293 -11.23 -29.64 -25.98
N SER A 294 -12.49 -29.26 -26.21
CA SER A 294 -12.97 -27.90 -25.89
C SER A 294 -12.90 -27.63 -24.38
N ASP A 295 -12.83 -26.36 -24.00
CA ASP A 295 -12.79 -25.98 -22.58
C ASP A 295 -14.05 -26.38 -21.83
N VAL A 296 -15.19 -26.44 -22.52
CA VAL A 296 -16.42 -27.02 -21.96
C VAL A 296 -16.23 -28.53 -21.72
N ALA A 297 -15.70 -29.30 -22.68
CA ALA A 297 -15.45 -30.73 -22.47
C ALA A 297 -14.47 -30.98 -21.31
N LYS A 298 -13.42 -30.15 -21.18
CA LYS A 298 -12.47 -30.20 -20.06
C LYS A 298 -13.13 -29.88 -18.73
N LEU A 299 -14.00 -28.88 -18.67
CA LEU A 299 -14.77 -28.56 -17.46
C LEU A 299 -15.51 -29.81 -16.94
N PHE A 300 -16.27 -30.49 -17.79
CA PHE A 300 -17.01 -31.68 -17.36
C PHE A 300 -16.10 -32.86 -16.99
N THR A 301 -15.10 -33.16 -17.83
CA THR A 301 -14.28 -34.37 -17.69
C THR A 301 -13.12 -34.24 -16.70
N GLN A 302 -12.46 -33.08 -16.66
CA GLN A 302 -11.28 -32.83 -15.83
C GLN A 302 -11.64 -32.14 -14.51
N SER A 303 -12.56 -31.16 -14.54
CA SER A 303 -12.92 -30.41 -13.33
C SER A 303 -14.05 -31.08 -12.55
N MET A 304 -15.04 -31.63 -13.26
CA MET A 304 -16.25 -32.22 -12.65
C MET A 304 -16.27 -33.75 -12.63
N GLY A 305 -15.36 -34.44 -13.32
CA GLY A 305 -15.29 -35.90 -13.32
C GLY A 305 -16.56 -36.62 -13.82
N VAL A 306 -17.44 -35.90 -14.53
CA VAL A 306 -18.73 -36.43 -15.01
C VAL A 306 -18.78 -36.42 -16.53
N SER A 307 -19.56 -37.34 -17.10
CA SER A 307 -19.83 -37.31 -18.54
C SER A 307 -20.68 -36.07 -18.88
N PRO A 308 -20.38 -35.34 -19.96
CA PRO A 308 -21.18 -34.18 -20.36
C PRO A 308 -22.50 -34.66 -20.97
N THR A 309 -23.55 -34.74 -20.16
CA THR A 309 -24.89 -35.19 -20.56
C THR A 309 -25.94 -34.20 -20.06
N VAL A 310 -27.15 -34.27 -20.64
CA VAL A 310 -28.29 -33.49 -20.16
C VAL A 310 -28.63 -33.84 -18.70
N SER A 311 -28.53 -35.12 -18.32
CA SER A 311 -28.78 -35.56 -16.95
C SER A 311 -27.72 -35.08 -15.97
N SER A 312 -26.45 -35.04 -16.37
CA SER A 312 -25.39 -34.51 -15.51
C SER A 312 -25.53 -33.00 -15.29
N LEU A 313 -25.93 -32.24 -16.31
CA LEU A 313 -26.30 -30.83 -16.17
C LEU A 313 -27.46 -30.62 -15.18
N ASP A 314 -28.53 -31.43 -15.27
CA ASP A 314 -29.67 -31.35 -14.34
C ASP A 314 -29.22 -31.67 -12.91
N ALA A 315 -28.52 -32.78 -12.71
CA ALA A 315 -28.05 -33.22 -11.39
C ALA A 315 -27.12 -32.18 -10.73
N LEU A 316 -26.12 -31.69 -11.46
CA LEU A 316 -25.19 -30.66 -10.98
C LEU A 316 -25.90 -29.35 -10.67
N SER A 317 -26.90 -28.97 -11.48
CA SER A 317 -27.68 -27.76 -11.24
C SER A 317 -28.54 -27.87 -9.99
N ASN A 318 -29.20 -29.02 -9.75
CA ASN A 318 -29.95 -29.24 -8.51
C ASN A 318 -29.02 -29.23 -7.29
N GLU A 319 -27.84 -29.85 -7.39
CA GLU A 319 -26.86 -29.83 -6.30
C GLU A 319 -26.35 -28.41 -6.02
N ALA A 320 -26.06 -27.62 -7.05
CA ALA A 320 -25.62 -26.23 -6.88
C ALA A 320 -26.71 -25.35 -6.24
N VAL A 321 -27.99 -25.56 -6.58
CA VAL A 321 -29.12 -24.89 -5.91
C VAL A 321 -29.16 -25.28 -4.43
N HIS A 322 -29.09 -26.57 -4.14
CA HIS A 322 -29.14 -27.07 -2.77
C HIS A 322 -27.94 -26.62 -1.92
N GLU A 323 -26.75 -26.56 -2.50
CA GLU A 323 -25.53 -26.14 -1.82
C GLU A 323 -25.55 -24.63 -1.52
N ALA A 324 -26.06 -23.80 -2.44
CA ALA A 324 -26.26 -22.38 -2.18
C ALA A 324 -27.23 -22.16 -1.01
N ASP A 325 -28.31 -22.94 -0.93
CA ASP A 325 -29.28 -22.89 0.17
C ASP A 325 -28.61 -23.26 1.50
N LYS A 326 -27.86 -24.37 1.55
CA LYS A 326 -27.08 -24.77 2.73
C LYS A 326 -26.09 -23.71 3.17
N TYR A 327 -25.39 -23.07 2.23
CA TYR A 327 -24.45 -21.99 2.57
C TYR A 327 -25.18 -20.78 3.16
N ILE A 328 -26.37 -20.43 2.66
CA ILE A 328 -27.18 -19.35 3.24
C ILE A 328 -27.71 -19.74 4.63
N GLU A 329 -28.11 -21.00 4.85
CA GLU A 329 -28.49 -21.50 6.17
C GLU A 329 -27.31 -21.43 7.16
N ALA A 330 -26.15 -21.94 6.76
CA ALA A 330 -24.91 -21.89 7.55
C ALA A 330 -24.50 -20.44 7.84
N PHE A 331 -24.56 -19.56 6.84
CA PHE A 331 -24.32 -18.13 6.99
C PHE A 331 -25.23 -17.53 8.07
N ASN A 332 -26.54 -17.78 7.98
CA ASN A 332 -27.50 -17.24 8.94
C ASN A 332 -27.18 -17.73 10.37
N LEU A 333 -26.86 -19.02 10.53
CA LEU A 333 -26.49 -19.60 11.81
C LEU A 333 -25.21 -18.96 12.38
N MET A 334 -24.14 -18.88 11.59
CA MET A 334 -22.87 -18.27 11.99
C MET A 334 -23.05 -16.79 12.36
N LEU A 335 -23.86 -16.05 11.59
CA LEU A 335 -24.18 -14.67 11.89
C LEU A 335 -24.89 -14.53 13.24
N THR A 336 -25.81 -15.45 13.60
CA THR A 336 -26.46 -15.44 14.92
C THR A 336 -25.50 -15.77 16.07
N ARG A 337 -24.41 -16.49 15.80
CA ARG A 337 -23.36 -16.81 16.79
C ARG A 337 -22.30 -15.71 16.91
N GLY A 338 -22.30 -14.72 16.03
CA GLY A 338 -21.26 -13.70 15.95
C GLY A 338 -19.96 -14.19 15.31
N GLU A 339 -20.02 -15.29 14.56
CA GLU A 339 -18.92 -15.88 13.78
C GLU A 339 -18.83 -15.16 12.42
N LEU A 340 -18.48 -13.88 12.43
CA LEU A 340 -18.53 -13.01 11.25
C LEU A 340 -17.56 -13.46 10.15
N HIS A 341 -16.38 -13.97 10.52
CA HIS A 341 -15.40 -14.40 9.53
C HIS A 341 -15.93 -15.62 8.76
N SER A 342 -16.35 -16.67 9.46
CA SER A 342 -16.91 -17.87 8.86
C SER A 342 -18.20 -17.56 8.09
N ALA A 343 -19.07 -16.70 8.64
CA ALA A 343 -20.28 -16.24 7.95
C ALA A 343 -19.93 -15.57 6.62
N SER A 344 -18.95 -14.67 6.60
CA SER A 344 -18.54 -13.98 5.37
C SER A 344 -17.98 -14.95 4.31
N GLN A 345 -17.27 -16.01 4.72
CA GLN A 345 -16.85 -17.07 3.79
C GLN A 345 -18.04 -17.82 3.20
N ARG A 346 -18.97 -18.30 4.04
CA ARG A 346 -20.16 -19.03 3.55
C ARG A 346 -21.01 -18.18 2.62
N LEU A 347 -21.16 -16.88 2.91
CA LEU A 347 -21.91 -15.97 2.06
C LEU A 347 -21.21 -15.75 0.71
N MET A 348 -19.87 -15.65 0.71
CA MET A 348 -19.09 -15.55 -0.53
C MET A 348 -19.20 -16.83 -1.36
N GLU A 349 -19.15 -18.01 -0.74
CA GLU A 349 -19.35 -19.30 -1.42
C GLU A 349 -20.76 -19.38 -2.04
N ALA A 350 -21.80 -19.03 -1.27
CA ALA A 350 -23.17 -18.96 -1.78
C ALA A 350 -23.30 -18.01 -2.98
N PHE A 351 -22.68 -16.82 -2.91
CA PHE A 351 -22.68 -15.85 -4.00
C PHE A 351 -21.90 -16.33 -5.23
N ALA A 352 -20.73 -16.94 -5.00
CA ALA A 352 -19.88 -17.49 -6.04
C ALA A 352 -20.56 -18.64 -6.80
N ILE A 353 -21.39 -19.43 -6.11
CA ILE A 353 -22.20 -20.48 -6.74
C ILE A 353 -23.44 -19.88 -7.40
N GLY A 354 -24.24 -19.14 -6.64
CA GLY A 354 -25.64 -18.94 -6.94
C GLY A 354 -26.11 -17.50 -6.79
N GLU A 355 -25.34 -16.52 -7.28
CA GLU A 355 -25.67 -15.09 -7.23
C GLU A 355 -27.14 -14.74 -7.58
N TYR A 356 -27.75 -15.50 -8.50
CA TYR A 356 -29.10 -15.24 -9.00
C TYR A 356 -30.19 -16.09 -8.31
N LEU A 357 -29.79 -17.06 -7.49
CA LEU A 357 -30.69 -17.93 -6.76
C LEU A 357 -31.45 -17.16 -5.67
N GLY A 358 -32.66 -17.62 -5.38
CA GLY A 358 -33.56 -16.98 -4.41
C GLY A 358 -32.89 -16.65 -3.09
N PRO A 359 -32.37 -17.64 -2.35
CA PRO A 359 -31.84 -17.40 -1.00
C PRO A 359 -30.66 -16.43 -0.93
N VAL A 360 -29.88 -16.30 -2.00
CA VAL A 360 -28.81 -15.30 -2.13
C VAL A 360 -29.41 -13.92 -2.46
N ALA A 361 -30.21 -13.84 -3.51
CA ALA A 361 -30.75 -12.58 -4.00
C ALA A 361 -31.72 -11.89 -3.03
N THR A 362 -32.49 -12.67 -2.26
CA THR A 362 -33.45 -12.15 -1.27
C THR A 362 -32.84 -11.89 0.10
N LEU A 363 -31.52 -12.03 0.25
CA LEU A 363 -30.87 -11.89 1.56
C LEU A 363 -31.04 -10.46 2.10
N PRO A 364 -31.52 -10.29 3.35
CA PRO A 364 -31.78 -8.97 3.93
C PRO A 364 -30.55 -8.05 3.94
N LEU A 365 -30.75 -6.78 3.58
CA LEU A 365 -29.68 -5.78 3.51
C LEU A 365 -28.93 -5.64 4.84
N GLU A 366 -29.62 -5.67 5.99
CA GLU A 366 -28.99 -5.56 7.30
C GLU A 366 -27.92 -6.65 7.53
N LYS A 367 -28.20 -7.89 7.12
CA LYS A 367 -27.24 -9.01 7.23
C LYS A 367 -26.04 -8.78 6.30
N LYS A 368 -26.30 -8.30 5.08
CA LYS A 368 -25.25 -7.99 4.10
C LYS A 368 -24.35 -6.85 4.55
N LEU A 369 -24.89 -5.79 5.17
CA LEU A 369 -24.12 -4.65 5.67
C LEU A 369 -23.20 -5.04 6.84
N LYS A 370 -23.58 -5.99 7.70
CA LYS A 370 -22.69 -6.53 8.74
C LYS A 370 -21.44 -7.15 8.12
N ILE A 371 -21.62 -7.94 7.05
CA ILE A 371 -20.52 -8.55 6.31
C ILE A 371 -19.73 -7.49 5.53
N LEU A 372 -20.37 -6.47 4.97
CA LEU A 372 -19.70 -5.38 4.26
C LEU A 372 -18.72 -4.62 5.15
N THR A 373 -19.12 -4.29 6.38
CA THR A 373 -18.25 -3.61 7.34
C THR A 373 -17.03 -4.47 7.67
N PHE A 374 -17.24 -5.75 7.98
CA PHE A 374 -16.16 -6.70 8.23
C PHE A 374 -15.23 -6.86 7.02
N TYR A 375 -15.79 -6.94 5.81
CA TYR A 375 -15.05 -7.07 4.55
C TYR A 375 -14.17 -5.84 4.30
N ARG A 376 -14.71 -4.63 4.51
CA ARG A 376 -13.97 -3.37 4.35
C ARG A 376 -12.86 -3.23 5.38
N ASP A 377 -13.15 -3.48 6.65
CA ASP A 377 -12.16 -3.44 7.73
C ASP A 377 -11.01 -4.44 7.44
N SER A 378 -11.35 -5.63 6.94
CA SER A 378 -10.36 -6.65 6.55
C SER A 378 -9.47 -6.17 5.40
N ASN A 379 -10.06 -5.58 4.35
CA ASN A 379 -9.29 -5.03 3.24
C ASN A 379 -8.42 -3.83 3.66
N GLU A 380 -8.89 -3.00 4.59
CA GLU A 380 -8.12 -1.87 5.11
C GLU A 380 -6.88 -2.33 5.89
N ILE A 381 -6.97 -3.44 6.66
CA ILE A 381 -5.79 -4.05 7.30
C ILE A 381 -4.75 -4.42 6.26
N TYR A 382 -5.16 -5.01 5.14
CA TYR A 382 -4.23 -5.38 4.07
C TYR A 382 -3.55 -4.14 3.48
N GLY A 383 -4.31 -3.08 3.19
CA GLY A 383 -3.77 -1.80 2.74
C GLY A 383 -2.76 -1.21 3.73
N ALA A 384 -3.05 -1.26 5.03
CA ALA A 384 -2.14 -0.79 6.07
C ALA A 384 -0.85 -1.63 6.14
N LEU A 385 -0.96 -2.97 6.08
CA LEU A 385 0.20 -3.85 6.05
C LEU A 385 1.08 -3.65 4.81
N GLN A 386 0.48 -3.47 3.64
CA GLN A 386 1.21 -3.15 2.40
C GLN A 386 1.90 -1.80 2.45
N ALA A 387 1.28 -0.82 3.10
CA ALA A 387 1.86 0.50 3.33
C ALA A 387 2.88 0.51 4.48
N HIS A 388 3.16 -0.63 5.10
CA HIS A 388 4.01 -0.76 6.29
C HIS A 388 3.55 0.13 7.47
N ASP A 389 2.25 0.43 7.55
CA ASP A 389 1.64 1.19 8.65
C ASP A 389 1.14 0.22 9.73
N PHE A 390 2.06 -0.25 10.57
CA PHE A 390 1.75 -1.21 11.62
C PHE A 390 0.93 -0.62 12.78
N THR A 391 0.94 0.71 12.97
CA THR A 391 0.04 1.39 13.91
C THR A 391 -1.40 1.19 13.48
N ARG A 392 -1.71 1.56 12.23
CA ARG A 392 -3.05 1.44 11.68
C ARG A 392 -3.49 -0.02 11.57
N ALA A 393 -2.59 -0.90 11.14
CA ALA A 393 -2.88 -2.33 11.07
C ALA A 393 -3.25 -2.92 12.43
N LYS A 394 -2.56 -2.52 13.51
CA LYS A 394 -2.86 -2.96 14.88
C LYS A 394 -4.21 -2.45 15.36
N GLU A 395 -4.53 -1.19 15.15
CA GLU A 395 -5.85 -0.60 15.51
C GLU A 395 -7.01 -1.34 14.83
N LEU A 396 -6.90 -1.54 13.51
CA LEU A 396 -7.90 -2.25 12.73
C LEU A 396 -8.02 -3.71 13.14
N LEU A 397 -6.90 -4.39 13.42
CA LEU A 397 -6.91 -5.76 13.90
C LEU A 397 -7.61 -5.89 15.26
N THR A 398 -7.37 -4.95 16.18
CA THR A 398 -8.10 -4.88 17.46
C THR A 398 -9.59 -4.68 17.25
N LYS A 399 -9.98 -3.77 16.34
CA LYS A 399 -11.39 -3.55 15.98
C LYS A 399 -12.05 -4.81 15.43
N ILE A 400 -11.39 -5.52 14.50
CA ILE A 400 -11.93 -6.77 13.94
C ILE A 400 -12.08 -7.83 15.02
N LYS A 401 -11.06 -8.06 15.85
CA LYS A 401 -11.14 -9.04 16.96
C LYS A 401 -12.29 -8.79 17.92
N ALA A 402 -12.63 -7.52 18.16
CA ALA A 402 -13.76 -7.16 19.01
C ALA A 402 -15.13 -7.48 18.37
N THR A 403 -15.21 -7.45 17.04
CA THR A 403 -16.46 -7.67 16.29
C THR A 403 -16.63 -9.10 15.78
N ALA A 404 -15.54 -9.77 15.39
CA ALA A 404 -15.49 -11.09 14.78
C ALA A 404 -14.63 -12.02 15.65
N LYS A 405 -15.29 -12.79 16.53
CA LYS A 405 -14.62 -13.65 17.52
C LYS A 405 -13.82 -14.79 16.89
N ASP A 406 -14.27 -15.26 15.73
CA ASP A 406 -13.70 -16.36 14.98
C ASP A 406 -12.62 -15.92 13.97
N PHE A 407 -12.21 -14.64 14.01
CA PHE A 407 -11.22 -14.12 13.09
C PHE A 407 -9.81 -14.72 13.34
N PRO A 408 -9.17 -15.34 12.33
CA PRO A 408 -7.87 -16.00 12.46
C PRO A 408 -6.73 -14.98 12.46
N SER A 409 -6.60 -14.27 13.59
CA SER A 409 -5.66 -13.16 13.77
C SER A 409 -4.19 -13.56 13.98
N SER A 410 -3.90 -14.81 14.34
CA SER A 410 -2.57 -15.23 14.79
C SER A 410 -1.44 -14.92 13.80
N LYS A 411 -1.67 -15.16 12.49
CA LYS A 411 -0.70 -14.83 11.44
C LYS A 411 -0.44 -13.32 11.38
N MET A 412 -1.48 -12.50 11.47
CA MET A 412 -1.37 -11.03 11.41
C MET A 412 -0.72 -10.47 12.66
N ASP A 413 -1.08 -11.00 13.84
CA ASP A 413 -0.42 -10.64 15.10
C ASP A 413 1.07 -10.93 15.05
N GLY A 414 1.45 -12.11 14.57
CA GLY A 414 2.84 -12.51 14.41
C GLY A 414 3.60 -11.61 13.44
N ALA A 415 3.00 -11.30 12.29
CA ALA A 415 3.60 -10.39 11.32
C ALA A 415 3.77 -8.97 11.89
N ILE A 416 2.70 -8.36 12.41
CA ILE A 416 2.74 -7.00 12.98
C ILE A 416 3.77 -6.94 14.11
N SER A 417 3.75 -7.91 15.04
CA SER A 417 4.68 -7.94 16.17
C SER A 417 6.12 -8.14 15.72
N GLY A 418 6.36 -9.04 14.76
CA GLY A 418 7.68 -9.32 14.22
C GLY A 418 8.30 -8.12 13.50
N TYR A 419 7.56 -7.48 12.60
CA TYR A 419 8.06 -6.30 11.89
C TYR A 419 8.20 -5.08 12.80
N SER A 420 7.25 -4.87 13.72
CA SER A 420 7.36 -3.79 14.71
C SER A 420 8.60 -3.97 15.58
N LEU A 421 8.84 -5.18 16.09
CA LEU A 421 10.02 -5.51 16.89
C LEU A 421 11.33 -5.35 16.10
N ALA A 422 11.35 -5.77 14.83
CA ALA A 422 12.54 -5.66 13.99
C ALA A 422 12.90 -4.19 13.72
N SER A 423 11.91 -3.33 13.43
CA SER A 423 12.13 -1.89 13.29
C SER A 423 12.59 -1.26 14.61
N ASP A 424 11.93 -1.60 15.72
CA ASP A 424 12.30 -1.12 17.06
C ASP A 424 13.73 -1.48 17.42
N LEU A 425 14.15 -2.73 17.18
CA LEU A 425 15.52 -3.19 17.44
C LEU A 425 16.53 -2.42 16.60
N ALA A 426 16.25 -2.20 15.32
CA ALA A 426 17.13 -1.40 14.46
C ALA A 426 17.28 0.04 14.96
N ILE A 427 16.22 0.64 15.51
CA ILE A 427 16.29 1.98 16.12
C ILE A 427 17.13 1.95 17.41
N GLU A 428 16.97 0.93 18.26
CA GLU A 428 17.78 0.79 19.47
C GLU A 428 19.27 0.55 19.13
N GLU A 429 19.58 -0.25 18.11
CA GLU A 429 20.94 -0.39 17.59
C GLU A 429 21.49 0.93 17.05
N ALA A 430 20.67 1.73 16.36
CA ALA A 430 21.06 3.07 15.91
C ALA A 430 21.41 3.98 17.09
N LYS A 431 20.61 3.98 18.17
CA LYS A 431 20.90 4.73 19.41
C LYS A 431 22.24 4.29 20.00
N ALA A 432 22.50 2.98 20.07
CA ALA A 432 23.76 2.45 20.56
C ALA A 432 24.96 2.92 19.70
N HIS A 433 24.84 2.91 18.38
CA HIS A 433 25.88 3.42 17.49
C HIS A 433 26.11 4.93 17.64
N VAL A 434 25.07 5.74 17.86
CA VAL A 434 25.22 7.19 18.17
C VAL A 434 26.02 7.39 19.46
N LEU A 435 25.71 6.62 20.51
CA LEU A 435 26.44 6.66 21.78
C LEU A 435 27.89 6.22 21.62
N ALA A 436 28.16 5.26 20.74
CA ALA A 436 29.50 4.81 20.38
C ALA A 436 30.24 5.74 19.39
N HIS A 437 29.62 6.85 18.98
CA HIS A 437 30.13 7.79 17.97
C HIS A 437 30.32 7.19 16.56
N GLU A 438 29.60 6.12 16.23
CA GLU A 438 29.62 5.43 14.94
C GLU A 438 28.46 5.89 14.04
N ASN A 439 28.47 7.16 13.64
CA ASN A 439 27.33 7.82 12.97
C ASN A 439 26.92 7.15 11.65
N ASP A 440 27.87 6.62 10.87
CA ASP A 440 27.58 5.95 9.60
C ASP A 440 26.74 4.68 9.83
N LYS A 441 27.12 3.87 10.83
CA LYS A 441 26.37 2.67 11.23
C LYS A 441 25.00 3.02 11.80
N ALA A 442 24.90 4.11 12.57
CA ALA A 442 23.62 4.59 13.05
C ALA A 442 22.68 4.96 11.89
N ALA A 443 23.18 5.65 10.86
CA ALA A 443 22.39 6.02 9.69
C ALA A 443 21.91 4.80 8.89
N GLU A 444 22.75 3.78 8.74
CA GLU A 444 22.37 2.51 8.11
C GLU A 444 21.22 1.81 8.87
N LYS A 445 21.31 1.76 10.20
CA LYS A 445 20.28 1.13 11.04
C LYS A 445 18.96 1.89 11.01
N ILE A 446 18.98 3.22 10.99
CA ILE A 446 17.76 4.03 10.80
C ILE A 446 17.14 3.81 9.42
N ARG A 447 17.95 3.69 8.37
CA ARG A 447 17.42 3.36 7.03
C ARG A 447 16.70 2.02 7.05
N ALA A 448 17.32 0.98 7.62
CA ALA A 448 16.69 -0.34 7.77
C ALA A 448 15.39 -0.27 8.59
N ALA A 449 15.38 0.47 9.71
CA ALA A 449 14.18 0.65 10.52
C ALA A 449 13.04 1.33 9.75
N THR A 450 13.37 2.34 8.93
CA THR A 450 12.43 3.10 8.10
C THR A 450 11.88 2.27 6.95
N GLU A 451 12.72 1.43 6.33
CA GLU A 451 12.28 0.48 5.28
C GLU A 451 11.30 -0.57 5.84
N ILE A 452 11.49 -1.01 7.08
CA ILE A 452 10.60 -1.96 7.74
C ILE A 452 9.28 -1.29 8.15
N TRP A 453 9.35 -0.16 8.85
CA TRP A 453 8.20 0.57 9.39
C TRP A 453 8.44 2.10 9.30
N PRO A 454 8.03 2.74 8.20
CA PRO A 454 8.30 4.16 7.96
C PRO A 454 7.64 5.08 8.99
N THR A 455 6.49 4.68 9.52
CA THR A 455 5.69 5.43 10.50
C THR A 455 5.97 5.02 11.94
N ASN A 456 7.09 4.34 12.22
CA ASN A 456 7.44 3.94 13.58
C ASN A 456 7.58 5.18 14.48
N PRO A 457 6.78 5.32 15.57
CA PRO A 457 6.82 6.48 16.45
C PRO A 457 8.20 6.69 17.11
N LYS A 458 9.01 5.63 17.27
CA LYS A 458 10.37 5.72 17.82
C LYS A 458 11.36 6.42 16.90
N LEU A 459 11.07 6.56 15.61
CA LEU A 459 11.91 7.36 14.69
C LEU A 459 11.89 8.85 15.08
N GLU A 460 10.74 9.35 15.53
CA GLU A 460 10.64 10.73 16.04
C GLU A 460 11.37 10.90 17.37
N GLU A 461 11.34 9.88 18.25
CA GLU A 461 12.16 9.88 19.47
C GLU A 461 13.65 9.92 19.15
N PHE A 462 14.10 9.11 18.18
CA PHE A 462 15.48 9.12 17.72
C PHE A 462 15.87 10.48 17.12
N ARG A 463 15.00 11.07 16.29
CA ARG A 463 15.24 12.40 15.70
C ARG A 463 15.40 13.48 16.77
N LYS A 464 14.57 13.45 17.81
CA LYS A 464 14.69 14.35 18.97
C LYS A 464 16.04 14.16 19.68
N LEU A 465 16.43 12.91 19.95
CA LEU A 465 17.74 12.60 20.55
C LEU A 465 18.90 13.20 19.73
N ILE A 466 18.89 13.03 18.40
CA ILE A 466 19.92 13.62 17.54
C ILE A 466 19.89 15.15 17.58
N THR A 467 18.69 15.74 17.54
CA THR A 467 18.53 17.20 17.59
C THR A 467 19.05 17.79 18.90
N ASP A 468 18.76 17.13 20.02
CA ASP A 468 19.22 17.51 21.35
C ASP A 468 20.74 17.31 21.50
N ALA A 469 21.32 16.32 20.81
CA ALA A 469 22.77 16.09 20.78
C ALA A 469 23.54 17.00 19.81
N ALA A 470 22.87 17.63 18.84
CA ALA A 470 23.50 18.42 17.78
C ALA A 470 24.34 19.61 18.30
N PRO A 471 23.92 20.37 19.33
CA PRO A 471 24.75 21.43 19.92
C PRO A 471 26.07 20.89 20.49
N ALA A 472 26.03 19.76 21.21
CA ALA A 472 27.22 19.15 21.77
C ALA A 472 28.17 18.63 20.68
N LEU A 473 27.64 18.03 19.60
CA LEU A 473 28.45 17.60 18.47
C LEU A 473 29.11 18.79 17.74
N THR A 474 28.37 19.87 17.55
CA THR A 474 28.88 21.11 16.95
C THR A 474 30.00 21.71 17.81
N ALA A 475 29.77 21.80 19.13
CA ALA A 475 30.76 22.28 20.07
C ALA A 475 32.02 21.41 20.08
N ARG A 476 31.90 20.08 20.02
CA ARG A 476 33.05 19.16 19.94
C ARG A 476 33.86 19.37 18.66
N ASN A 477 33.20 19.47 17.51
CA ASN A 477 33.87 19.73 16.22
C ASN A 477 34.53 21.11 16.19
N ASP A 478 33.87 22.13 16.73
CA ASP A 478 34.45 23.47 16.87
C ASP A 478 35.67 23.47 17.79
N PHE A 479 35.61 22.74 18.90
CA PHE A 479 36.76 22.56 19.79
C PHE A 479 37.95 21.97 19.04
N ASP A 480 37.76 20.88 18.29
CA ASP A 480 38.84 20.25 17.52
C ASP A 480 39.42 21.17 16.45
N ARG A 481 38.54 21.90 15.75
CA ARG A 481 38.95 22.91 14.76
C ARG A 481 39.77 24.01 15.42
N LEU A 482 39.29 24.62 16.49
CA LEU A 482 40.01 25.68 17.21
C LEU A 482 41.32 25.18 17.83
N LEU A 483 41.36 23.92 18.27
CA LEU A 483 42.56 23.28 18.79
C LEU A 483 43.61 23.13 17.67
N SER A 484 43.19 22.70 16.48
CA SER A 484 44.06 22.59 15.30
C SER A 484 44.56 23.95 14.79
N GLU A 485 43.70 24.97 14.86
CA GLU A 485 44.01 26.37 14.52
C GLU A 485 44.87 27.06 15.60
N ARG A 486 45.14 26.40 16.73
CA ARG A 486 45.80 26.98 17.93
C ARG A 486 45.10 28.21 18.48
N ASN A 487 43.79 28.34 18.26
CA ASN A 487 42.98 29.44 18.75
C ASN A 487 42.49 29.18 20.19
N PHE A 488 43.44 29.10 21.11
CA PHE A 488 43.19 28.74 22.51
C PHE A 488 42.32 29.77 23.25
N ARG A 489 42.38 31.04 22.82
CA ARG A 489 41.60 32.13 23.44
C ARG A 489 40.10 31.99 23.21
N GLU A 490 39.71 31.57 22.01
CA GLU A 490 38.29 31.30 21.73
C GLU A 490 37.81 30.06 22.48
N ILE A 491 38.67 29.04 22.64
CA ILE A 491 38.40 27.88 23.51
C ILE A 491 38.14 28.30 24.95
N PHE A 492 38.98 29.17 25.51
CA PHE A 492 38.81 29.68 26.87
C PHE A 492 37.54 30.51 27.03
N LYS A 493 37.21 31.34 26.04
CA LYS A 493 35.98 32.15 26.06
C LYS A 493 34.70 31.30 26.04
N ARG A 494 34.70 30.22 25.25
CA ARG A 494 33.58 29.26 25.12
C ARG A 494 33.73 28.05 26.06
N GLN A 495 34.49 28.15 27.13
CA GLN A 495 34.81 27.02 28.02
C GLN A 495 33.59 26.27 28.58
N TYR A 496 32.51 26.99 28.91
CA TYR A 496 31.27 26.39 29.44
C TYR A 496 30.45 25.66 28.38
N GLU A 497 30.69 25.98 27.10
CA GLU A 497 30.09 25.27 25.96
C GLU A 497 30.88 23.99 25.65
N PHE A 498 32.22 24.06 25.68
CA PHE A 498 33.08 22.92 25.33
C PHE A 498 33.20 21.87 26.44
N ALA A 499 33.26 22.27 27.71
CA ALA A 499 33.43 21.34 28.83
C ALA A 499 32.43 20.17 28.84
N PRO A 500 31.11 20.38 28.71
CA PRO A 500 30.16 19.25 28.64
C PRO A 500 30.24 18.48 27.31
N ALA A 501 30.63 19.13 26.21
CA ALA A 501 30.67 18.53 24.88
C ALA A 501 31.82 17.54 24.67
N ILE A 502 32.91 17.70 25.42
CA ILE A 502 34.11 16.84 25.36
C ILE A 502 34.17 15.80 26.49
N GLN A 503 33.17 15.79 27.37
CA GLN A 503 33.13 14.91 28.55
C GLN A 503 33.20 13.44 28.14
N GLY A 504 34.07 12.66 28.80
CA GLY A 504 34.32 11.25 28.52
C GLY A 504 35.42 11.00 27.48
N ASP A 505 36.02 12.03 26.90
CA ASP A 505 37.17 11.92 26.01
C ASP A 505 38.45 12.38 26.69
N ALA A 506 39.23 11.43 27.22
CA ALA A 506 40.43 11.72 28.00
C ALA A 506 41.42 12.66 27.28
N LYS A 507 41.62 12.48 25.96
CA LYS A 507 42.57 13.30 25.20
C LYS A 507 42.09 14.75 25.07
N ARG A 508 40.82 14.95 24.75
CA ARG A 508 40.23 16.30 24.62
C ARG A 508 40.12 16.98 25.98
N GLU A 509 39.74 16.24 27.02
CA GLU A 509 39.68 16.76 28.39
C GLU A 509 41.04 17.23 28.89
N ASP A 510 42.10 16.46 28.65
CA ASP A 510 43.46 16.83 29.07
C ASP A 510 43.95 18.09 28.32
N ALA A 511 43.75 18.14 26.99
CA ALA A 511 44.07 19.31 26.20
C ALA A 511 43.28 20.56 26.66
N PHE A 512 41.98 20.39 26.94
CA PHE A 512 41.13 21.46 27.44
C PHE A 512 41.59 21.96 28.81
N LYS A 513 41.84 21.06 29.77
CA LYS A 513 42.35 21.43 31.12
C LYS A 513 43.65 22.22 31.03
N GLN A 514 44.58 21.81 30.17
CA GLN A 514 45.84 22.51 29.96
C GLN A 514 45.61 23.92 29.38
N ILE A 515 44.75 24.06 28.38
CA ILE A 515 44.40 25.35 27.77
C ILE A 515 43.79 26.31 28.80
N ILE A 516 42.80 25.83 29.57
CA ILE A 516 42.12 26.64 30.57
C ILE A 516 43.09 27.09 31.66
N THR A 517 43.97 26.20 32.14
CA THR A 517 44.98 26.52 33.16
C THR A 517 45.94 27.60 32.66
N ASN A 518 46.54 27.40 31.49
CA ASN A 518 47.49 28.33 30.89
C ASN A 518 46.87 29.71 30.65
N LEU A 519 45.66 29.78 30.07
CA LEU A 519 45.02 31.06 29.81
C LEU A 519 44.49 31.75 31.06
N THR A 520 44.12 31.01 32.11
CA THR A 520 43.79 31.60 33.41
C THR A 520 45.02 32.30 34.01
N GLN A 521 46.20 31.67 33.94
CA GLN A 521 47.46 32.27 34.38
C GLN A 521 47.79 33.54 33.58
N ILE A 522 47.61 33.51 32.25
CA ILE A 522 47.81 34.67 31.37
C ILE A 522 46.85 35.81 31.68
N GLU A 523 45.55 35.55 31.77
CA GLU A 523 44.55 36.60 32.05
C GLU A 523 44.71 37.19 33.46
N ALA A 524 45.08 36.39 34.46
CA ALA A 524 45.38 36.89 35.80
C ALA A 524 46.59 37.85 35.80
N ALA A 525 47.67 37.48 35.09
CA ALA A 525 48.84 38.33 34.96
C ALA A 525 48.54 39.63 34.20
N LEU A 526 47.76 39.55 33.11
CA LEU A 526 47.28 40.71 32.35
C LEU A 526 46.42 41.64 33.22
N GLY A 527 45.52 41.09 34.03
CA GLY A 527 44.73 41.87 34.98
C GLY A 527 45.61 42.60 36.01
N LYS A 528 46.57 41.90 36.60
CA LYS A 528 47.52 42.48 37.56
C LYS A 528 48.37 43.59 36.92
N ALA A 529 48.88 43.36 35.71
CA ALA A 529 49.66 44.34 34.96
C ALA A 529 48.84 45.58 34.58
N ALA A 530 47.56 45.41 34.21
CA ALA A 530 46.66 46.52 33.92
C ALA A 530 46.44 47.40 35.15
N GLU A 531 46.28 46.81 36.34
CA GLU A 531 46.18 47.57 37.59
C GLU A 531 47.47 48.33 37.91
N PHE A 532 48.64 47.72 37.73
CA PHE A 532 49.93 48.41 37.86
C PHE A 532 50.05 49.59 36.89
N GLY A 533 49.59 49.43 35.64
CA GLY A 533 49.55 50.49 34.65
C GLY A 533 48.69 51.69 35.08
N LYS A 534 47.51 51.44 35.67
CA LYS A 534 46.60 52.51 36.16
C LYS A 534 47.22 53.34 37.27
N VAL A 535 48.00 52.73 38.16
CA VAL A 535 48.69 53.44 39.25
C VAL A 535 50.07 53.99 38.84
N GLY A 536 50.38 54.02 37.55
CA GLY A 536 51.61 54.59 37.01
C GLY A 536 52.85 53.69 37.15
N GLN A 537 52.70 52.46 37.64
CA GLN A 537 53.79 51.50 37.84
C GLN A 537 54.07 50.70 36.56
N ASN A 538 54.42 51.39 35.47
CA ASN A 538 54.61 50.76 34.15
C ASN A 538 55.75 49.73 34.13
N TYR A 539 56.81 49.94 34.91
CA TYR A 539 57.95 49.00 35.02
C TYR A 539 57.53 47.67 35.63
N ALA A 540 56.75 47.70 36.72
CA ALA A 540 56.20 46.50 37.36
C ALA A 540 55.19 45.78 36.45
N ALA A 541 54.35 46.54 35.74
CA ALA A 541 53.41 45.99 34.75
C ALA A 541 54.13 45.24 33.63
N TRP A 542 55.22 45.82 33.10
CA TRP A 542 55.98 45.22 32.01
C TRP A 542 56.74 43.97 32.48
N GLU A 543 57.45 44.05 33.60
CA GLU A 543 58.25 42.92 34.12
C GLU A 543 57.37 41.69 34.45
N GLN A 544 56.18 41.92 35.03
CA GLN A 544 55.20 40.87 35.32
C GLN A 544 54.75 40.11 34.06
N LEU A 545 54.59 40.81 32.93
CA LEU A 545 54.19 40.21 31.64
C LEU A 545 55.38 39.62 30.88
N ALA A 546 56.55 40.23 31.00
CA ALA A 546 57.76 39.81 30.30
C ALA A 546 58.24 38.43 30.79
N HIS A 547 58.13 38.15 32.09
CA HIS A 547 58.35 36.80 32.62
C HIS A 547 57.43 35.77 31.97
N LEU A 548 56.14 36.09 31.88
CA LEU A 548 55.14 35.19 31.33
C LEU A 548 55.28 34.98 29.83
N ARG A 549 55.85 35.96 29.11
CA ARG A 549 56.14 35.88 27.68
C ARG A 549 57.18 34.82 27.32
N ILE A 550 58.05 34.46 28.26
CA ILE A 550 59.03 33.38 28.08
C ILE A 550 58.31 32.03 28.01
N GLU A 551 57.33 31.82 28.89
CA GLU A 551 56.52 30.59 28.93
C GLU A 551 55.48 30.52 27.80
N PHE A 552 54.93 31.67 27.40
CA PHE A 552 53.87 31.78 26.39
C PHE A 552 54.23 32.75 25.26
N PRO A 553 55.21 32.40 24.40
CA PRO A 553 55.75 33.31 23.38
C PRO A 553 54.72 33.64 22.28
N ASP A 554 53.82 32.70 21.97
CA ASP A 554 52.88 32.80 20.86
C ASP A 554 51.54 33.47 21.22
N ASP A 555 51.36 33.90 22.48
CA ASP A 555 50.10 34.52 22.87
C ASP A 555 49.96 35.95 22.31
N PRO A 556 48.92 36.24 21.51
CA PRO A 556 48.83 37.51 20.78
C PRO A 556 48.48 38.70 21.69
N LYS A 557 47.64 38.49 22.70
CA LYS A 557 47.20 39.57 23.60
C LYS A 557 48.31 39.95 24.57
N LEU A 558 49.03 38.97 25.11
CA LEU A 558 50.21 39.17 25.94
C LEU A 558 51.28 39.97 25.19
N GLY A 559 51.54 39.61 23.92
CA GLY A 559 52.48 40.34 23.07
C GLY A 559 52.07 41.79 22.85
N ARG A 560 50.80 42.01 22.52
CA ARG A 560 50.27 43.36 22.30
C ARG A 560 50.38 44.25 23.54
N GLU A 561 50.04 43.75 24.73
CA GLU A 561 50.17 44.54 25.96
C GLU A 561 51.62 44.86 26.30
N LEU A 562 52.55 43.92 26.06
CA LEU A 562 53.97 44.18 26.18
C LEU A 562 54.46 45.25 25.20
N GLU A 563 54.00 45.22 23.96
CA GLU A 563 54.31 46.24 22.94
C GLU A 563 53.78 47.63 23.34
N LEU A 564 52.58 47.70 23.93
CA LEU A 564 52.01 48.96 24.42
C LEU A 564 52.78 49.53 25.63
N LEU A 565 53.32 48.65 26.47
CA LEU A 565 54.13 49.04 27.61
C LEU A 565 55.57 49.40 27.21
N ALA A 566 56.11 48.81 26.13
CA ALA A 566 57.51 48.92 25.75
C ALA A 566 58.04 50.37 25.62
N PRO A 567 57.33 51.33 25.00
CA PRO A 567 57.79 52.73 24.94
C PRO A 567 57.88 53.40 26.32
N LYS A 568 57.02 53.00 27.27
CA LYS A 568 56.93 53.59 28.62
C LYS A 568 58.04 53.10 29.55
N VAL A 569 58.66 51.97 29.22
CA VAL A 569 59.73 51.34 30.01
C VAL A 569 61.03 51.18 29.23
N ALA A 570 61.18 51.93 28.14
CA ALA A 570 62.24 51.73 27.15
C ALA A 570 63.66 51.93 27.72
N ASP A 571 63.82 52.77 28.74
CA ASP A 571 65.09 52.97 29.44
C ASP A 571 65.50 51.74 30.26
N PHE A 572 64.53 51.13 30.95
CA PHE A 572 64.70 49.89 31.70
C PHE A 572 64.96 48.68 30.78
N THR A 573 64.13 48.48 29.75
CA THR A 573 64.27 47.33 28.84
C THR A 573 65.58 47.37 28.06
N LYS A 574 66.02 48.55 27.59
CA LYS A 574 67.34 48.72 26.97
C LYS A 574 68.48 48.36 27.91
N ALA A 575 68.36 48.67 29.21
CA ALA A 575 69.39 48.32 30.18
C ALA A 575 69.47 46.80 30.38
N LEU A 576 68.32 46.11 30.48
CA LEU A 576 68.24 44.65 30.55
C LEU A 576 68.77 43.97 29.27
N ASP A 577 68.34 44.43 28.09
CA ASP A 577 68.80 43.87 26.82
C ASP A 577 70.32 44.00 26.66
N ARG A 578 70.90 45.15 27.04
CA ARG A 578 72.35 45.33 27.04
C ARG A 578 73.03 44.38 28.02
N ALA A 579 72.49 44.22 29.22
CA ALA A 579 73.03 43.29 30.21
C ALA A 579 73.08 41.86 29.65
N HIS A 580 71.95 41.35 29.12
CA HIS A 580 71.88 40.03 28.51
C HIS A 580 72.78 39.89 27.27
N GLN A 581 72.92 40.92 26.43
CA GLN A 581 73.84 40.89 25.29
C GLN A 581 75.31 40.73 25.70
N PHE A 582 75.73 41.33 26.82
CA PHE A 582 77.10 41.19 27.32
C PHE A 582 77.32 39.86 28.04
N GLU A 583 76.26 39.35 28.67
CA GLU A 583 76.21 38.03 29.27
C GLU A 583 76.28 36.90 28.22
N SER A 584 75.65 37.08 27.05
CA SER A 584 75.57 36.06 25.99
C SER A 584 76.73 36.11 24.98
N ARG A 585 77.69 37.04 25.14
CA ARG A 585 78.87 37.15 24.26
C ARG A 585 79.91 36.08 24.58
N THR A 586 80.75 35.77 23.60
CA THR A 586 81.92 34.89 23.78
C THR A 586 83.18 35.65 23.38
N PRO A 587 84.13 35.91 24.32
CA PRO A 587 84.07 35.59 25.74
C PRO A 587 83.03 36.43 26.50
N LYS A 588 82.47 35.85 27.57
CA LYS A 588 81.45 36.46 28.43
C LYS A 588 82.01 37.72 29.07
N GLN A 589 81.29 38.84 28.99
CA GLN A 589 81.74 40.13 29.53
C GLN A 589 81.06 40.43 30.87
N THR A 590 81.38 39.63 31.87
CA THR A 590 80.70 39.57 33.17
C THR A 590 80.64 40.93 33.89
N GLY A 591 81.75 41.68 33.94
CA GLY A 591 81.78 43.00 34.59
C GLY A 591 80.89 44.05 33.91
N THR A 592 80.86 44.05 32.58
CA THR A 592 80.00 44.94 31.79
C THR A 592 78.53 44.55 31.93
N ALA A 593 78.23 43.24 31.87
CA ALA A 593 76.87 42.73 32.07
C ALA A 593 76.33 43.09 33.46
N LEU A 594 77.15 42.91 34.51
CA LEU A 594 76.79 43.27 35.89
C LEU A 594 76.51 44.77 36.06
N ALA A 595 77.32 45.63 35.46
CA ALA A 595 77.11 47.08 35.48
C ALA A 595 75.77 47.49 34.82
N TRP A 596 75.38 46.81 33.72
CA TRP A 596 74.10 47.05 33.06
C TRP A 596 72.91 46.51 33.85
N PHE A 597 73.02 45.35 34.53
CA PHE A 597 71.96 44.90 35.45
C PHE A 597 71.83 45.82 36.67
N LEU A 598 72.93 46.31 37.25
CA LEU A 598 72.90 47.31 38.33
C LEU A 598 72.22 48.61 37.88
N LYS A 599 72.47 49.03 36.63
CA LYS A 599 71.78 50.16 36.01
C LYS A 599 70.29 49.89 35.81
N ALA A 600 69.89 48.70 35.39
CA ALA A 600 68.48 48.30 35.31
C ALA A 600 67.82 48.33 36.71
N LYS A 601 68.51 47.84 37.75
CA LYS A 601 68.06 47.91 39.15
C LYS A 601 68.00 49.35 39.68
N ALA A 602 68.85 50.26 39.20
CA ALA A 602 68.74 51.68 39.54
C ALA A 602 67.50 52.34 38.92
N ILE A 603 67.11 51.96 37.71
CA ILE A 603 65.92 52.47 37.01
C ILE A 603 64.63 51.91 37.65
N TYR A 604 64.62 50.62 37.98
CA TYR A 604 63.53 49.96 38.70
C TYR A 604 64.05 49.17 39.91
N PRO A 605 64.09 49.79 41.11
CA PRO A 605 64.68 49.19 42.31
C PRO A 605 64.08 47.87 42.78
N ARG A 606 62.83 47.60 42.42
CA ARG A 606 62.10 46.37 42.77
C ARG A 606 62.13 45.31 41.64
N SER A 607 62.99 45.49 40.64
CA SER A 607 63.10 44.57 39.51
C SER A 607 63.61 43.19 39.95
N GLU A 608 62.79 42.17 39.77
CA GLU A 608 63.18 40.78 39.99
C GLU A 608 64.12 40.28 38.88
N MET A 609 63.93 40.74 37.63
CA MET A 609 64.79 40.36 36.49
C MET A 609 66.22 40.89 36.65
N ALA A 610 66.37 42.16 37.02
CA ALA A 610 67.69 42.75 37.23
C ALA A 610 68.40 42.11 38.43
N GLU A 611 67.66 41.77 39.48
CA GLU A 611 68.20 41.08 40.66
C GLU A 611 68.64 39.65 40.36
N ALA A 612 67.83 38.89 39.61
CA ALA A 612 68.19 37.56 39.16
C ALA A 612 69.44 37.57 38.28
N GLY A 613 69.53 38.53 37.34
CA GLY A 613 70.73 38.72 36.50
C GLY A 613 71.99 39.08 37.30
N ILE A 614 71.88 39.99 38.28
CA ILE A 614 72.99 40.32 39.20
C ILE A 614 73.46 39.08 39.95
N LYS A 615 72.51 38.32 40.51
CA LYS A 615 72.82 37.15 41.33
C LYS A 615 73.47 36.04 40.52
N GLY A 616 72.94 35.72 39.33
CA GLY A 616 73.52 34.74 38.43
C GLY A 616 74.97 35.09 38.02
N LEU A 617 75.24 36.35 37.70
CA LEU A 617 76.60 36.79 37.39
C LEU A 617 77.52 36.79 38.62
N LEU A 618 77.00 37.11 39.81
CA LEU A 618 77.79 37.07 41.04
C LEU A 618 78.19 35.64 41.40
N ASP A 619 77.27 34.70 41.25
CA ASP A 619 77.52 33.26 41.48
C ASP A 619 78.58 32.73 40.49
N ASP A 620 78.53 33.14 39.22
CA ASP A 620 79.55 32.81 38.21
C ASP A 620 80.93 33.39 38.57
N ILE A 621 81.00 34.64 39.05
CA ILE A 621 82.27 35.28 39.45
C ILE A 621 82.90 34.56 40.65
N ILE A 622 82.07 34.18 41.63
CA ILE A 622 82.53 33.50 42.84
C ILE A 622 82.98 32.07 42.54
N THR A 623 82.36 31.38 41.57
CA THR A 623 82.76 30.04 41.14
C THR A 623 83.99 30.02 40.23
N ASP A 624 84.17 31.01 39.34
CA ASP A 624 85.41 31.19 38.56
C ASP A 624 86.62 31.42 39.48
N ASP A 625 86.45 32.13 40.59
CA ASP A 625 87.50 32.37 41.60
C ASP A 625 87.88 31.07 42.37
N THR A 626 86.97 30.10 42.49
CA THR A 626 87.29 28.79 43.08
C THR A 626 88.04 27.86 42.13
N ALA A 627 87.76 27.92 40.82
CA ALA A 627 88.48 27.15 39.81
C ALA A 627 89.91 27.68 39.57
N ALA A 628 90.13 29.00 39.71
CA ALA A 628 91.45 29.61 39.60
C ALA A 628 92.41 29.29 40.76
N ASN A 629 91.88 28.82 41.91
CA ASN A 629 92.67 28.59 43.13
C ASN A 629 93.14 27.12 43.32
N GLU A 630 92.77 26.19 42.43
CA GLU A 630 93.24 24.78 42.48
C GLU A 630 94.45 24.48 41.58
N THR A 631 94.93 25.43 40.77
CA THR A 631 96.01 25.20 39.78
C THR A 631 97.37 25.82 40.07
N THR A 632 97.67 26.24 41.31
CA THR A 632 99.05 26.56 41.71
C THR A 632 99.61 25.49 42.66
N GLY A 633 99.84 24.30 42.09
CA GLY A 633 100.64 23.25 42.70
C GLY A 633 102.14 23.57 42.61
N ASN A 634 102.79 23.60 43.76
CA ASN A 634 104.23 23.80 44.00
C ASN A 634 105.10 22.78 43.21
N PRO A 635 106.14 23.18 42.45
CA PRO A 635 106.87 22.30 41.53
C PRO A 635 108.05 21.52 42.17
N PHE A 636 108.01 21.25 43.48
CA PHE A 636 109.04 20.44 44.15
C PHE A 636 108.38 19.44 45.12
N ASP A 637 108.04 18.26 44.61
CA ASP A 637 108.33 17.00 45.29
C ASP A 637 108.28 15.83 44.31
N GLU A 638 109.33 15.00 44.35
CA GLU A 638 109.64 13.87 43.46
C GLU A 638 108.69 12.66 43.59
N PRO A 639 108.66 11.76 42.58
CA PRO A 639 107.71 10.67 42.51
C PRO A 639 108.16 9.45 43.34
N LYS A 640 107.22 8.84 44.07
CA LYS A 640 107.36 7.46 44.55
C LYS A 640 106.33 6.55 43.91
N HIS A 641 106.86 5.56 43.19
CA HIS A 641 106.21 4.36 42.69
C HIS A 641 105.53 3.53 43.81
N ALA A 642 104.42 2.89 43.42
CA ALA A 642 103.90 1.55 43.78
C ALA A 642 102.36 1.63 43.78
N GLY A 643 101.56 0.74 43.21
CA GLY A 643 101.73 -0.60 42.66
C GLY A 643 100.33 -1.24 42.62
N ASN A 644 100.11 -2.11 41.62
CA ASN A 644 98.87 -2.81 41.22
C ASN A 644 97.86 -2.03 40.39
#